data_AF-A0A6C2YNK2-F1
#
_entry.id   AF-A0A6C2YNK2-F1
#
_cell.length_a   1.000
_cell.length_b   1.000
_cell.length_c   1.000
_cell.angle_alpha   90.00
_cell.angle_beta   90.00
_cell.angle_gamma   90.00
#
_symmetry.space_group_name_H-M   'P 1'
#
loop_
_entity.id
_entity.type
_entity.pdbx_description
1 polymer ?
#
loop_
_entity_poly.entity_id
_entity_poly.type
_entity_poly.pdbx_seq_one_letter_code
_entity_poly.pdbx_strand_id
1 'polypeptide(L)'
;MRTTRSHRSKPARATTRKPLELSVLEARETPAVFVIQTLQDSFVEGSNSLRDVINRSNATPEADTIVFSSSITEGTIFLNSSALPTITGEVSISAPVGNRIAIQRISGLEEYCIFNVAKTAKATLENFVIRGGIQDNGGGITNLGELTLNRMIVENNKANISAAGILNGTDATLTLNDTIVRQNTTDSESAGGIANFGTMTLNRSQILENVGGGIQNAISGTLTILDSKIGKNTDGAGLQNDGKAELTSVWVYDNFTDTGAGIRTSGTITIQRSTLSGNIADSDVGGLWVSGGTAMIINTTIARNQAFFDAGGVAVTGTPNVTFLNSTIAFNSVFLGDSHGIFIQDGTEINGNVEMHNSILANNGPDFGLFTNGYAGPILDPFQQANPTDIEGKFSKITNSVLSNPRFTSDFTQPGSAVIDPVVQVVNGVDGNITTEINFFLETRLELLRDNGGLVPTILLKRGSPAIDSGNNDLLTIPPFDNIVTDSSSRNRVINLTVDMGASEYQPFATETKIVSLNNPSALGNLVTFEISVIGTVPNSNPTTGIVSVYLENGTLLGTSKLNGTVTQFATSTLPQGTTGIFAIYESYTNADYTWDSSKSATIFQTITAAVPPVTPPVTPPVTPPVTPPVTPPVTPPVTPPVTPPVTPPVTPPVTPPAPPRIAFAAGTGAGGGPIVNGFTADGNTATSFLAYEFSFSGGVYVATGDVNGDGFQDIITAPGAGRRPEVRIFDGVSGAQIASYLAFEPTFQGGVFVATGDINGDGLADVIVSPDVGGGPRVRIFSAATDVTIADFFAIEDPNFRGGVRIASGDINGDGRDDLAVGAGFGGGPRVALFDGTTLSSGPRKLVSDFFVFEPSLTNGVYLTLGDLDGDSKADLIAGGGPNGGPRVYALSGASLTAATGPTLNVLANFFAGDPETRSGVRLVAKDLDGDPLTDLIVGNGENLLPLVTIYSGADIPRSGTPNVEEQFLAFDPNFLGGVFVG
;
A
#
# COMPACT_ATOMS: atom_id res chain seq x y z
N MET A 1 -71.01 -20.67 54.52
CA MET A 1 -69.83 -21.09 53.73
C MET A 1 -70.17 -21.03 52.25
N ARG A 2 -69.30 -20.39 51.46
CA ARG A 2 -69.20 -20.31 49.98
C ARG A 2 -70.42 -19.80 49.18
N THR A 3 -70.27 -18.60 48.62
CA THR A 3 -70.89 -18.21 47.35
C THR A 3 -69.88 -17.42 46.50
N THR A 4 -69.93 -17.66 45.19
CA THR A 4 -68.88 -17.44 44.20
C THR A 4 -69.18 -16.29 43.23
N ARG A 5 -68.09 -15.60 42.85
CA ARG A 5 -67.71 -14.96 41.58
C ARG A 5 -68.53 -13.78 41.01
N SER A 6 -67.77 -12.72 40.69
CA SER A 6 -68.16 -11.51 39.98
C SER A 6 -67.67 -11.53 38.52
N HIS A 7 -68.43 -10.89 37.63
CA HIS A 7 -67.96 -10.26 36.40
C HIS A 7 -68.74 -8.96 36.16
N ARG A 8 -68.06 -7.96 35.60
CA ARG A 8 -68.36 -6.53 35.68
C ARG A 8 -68.68 -5.99 34.28
N SER A 9 -69.69 -5.13 34.13
CA SER A 9 -69.86 -4.29 32.92
C SER A 9 -70.49 -2.91 33.23
N LYS A 10 -69.72 -1.87 32.85
CA LYS A 10 -69.94 -0.42 32.57
C LYS A 10 -71.25 0.31 32.95
N PRO A 11 -71.12 1.62 33.26
CA PRO A 11 -72.09 2.61 32.79
C PRO A 11 -71.46 3.87 32.13
N ALA A 12 -72.23 4.49 31.24
CA ALA A 12 -71.94 5.72 30.50
C ALA A 12 -72.46 6.98 31.23
N ARG A 13 -71.85 8.16 31.01
CA ARG A 13 -72.46 9.46 31.37
C ARG A 13 -72.02 10.65 30.48
N ALA A 14 -73.06 11.25 29.88
CA ALA A 14 -73.34 12.61 29.40
C ALA A 14 -72.20 13.61 29.07
N THR A 15 -72.28 14.14 27.85
CA THR A 15 -71.49 15.23 27.26
C THR A 15 -72.18 16.61 27.41
N THR A 16 -71.46 17.61 27.90
CA THR A 16 -71.75 19.05 27.73
C THR A 16 -70.86 19.60 26.61
N ARG A 17 -71.45 20.18 25.55
CA ARG A 17 -70.71 20.78 24.43
C ARG A 17 -70.34 22.24 24.75
N LYS A 18 -69.04 22.55 24.79
CA LYS A 18 -68.51 23.92 24.60
C LYS A 18 -68.59 24.29 23.10
N PRO A 19 -68.77 25.56 22.72
CA PRO A 19 -68.67 25.98 21.32
C PRO A 19 -67.25 25.75 20.82
N LEU A 20 -67.11 25.24 19.61
CA LEU A 20 -65.83 25.13 18.90
C LEU A 20 -65.35 26.54 18.55
N GLU A 21 -64.20 26.96 19.10
CA GLU A 21 -63.42 28.04 18.49
C GLU A 21 -62.80 27.48 17.21
N LEU A 22 -63.18 28.06 16.07
CA LEU A 22 -62.58 27.76 14.78
C LEU A 22 -61.22 28.48 14.76
N SER A 23 -60.14 27.76 15.05
CA SER A 23 -58.79 28.22 14.72
C SER A 23 -58.73 28.42 13.21
N VAL A 24 -58.35 29.62 12.77
CA VAL A 24 -58.07 29.92 11.36
C VAL A 24 -57.08 28.86 10.87
N LEU A 25 -57.46 28.11 9.82
CA LEU A 25 -56.48 27.31 9.07
C LEU A 25 -55.47 28.30 8.50
N GLU A 26 -54.25 28.30 8.99
CA GLU A 26 -53.14 28.95 8.30
C GLU A 26 -53.03 28.34 6.90
N ALA A 27 -52.84 29.18 5.89
CA ALA A 27 -52.62 28.74 4.53
C ALA A 27 -51.29 27.98 4.50
N ARG A 28 -51.34 26.65 4.42
CA ARG A 28 -50.20 25.85 3.98
C ARG A 28 -50.05 26.06 2.48
N GLU A 29 -49.14 26.93 2.09
CA GLU A 29 -48.68 26.97 0.70
C GLU A 29 -47.93 25.66 0.43
N THR A 30 -48.18 25.02 -0.70
CA THR A 30 -47.51 23.75 -1.04
C THR A 30 -46.03 23.98 -1.31
N PRO A 31 -45.12 23.08 -0.87
CA PRO A 31 -43.69 23.13 -1.20
C PRO A 31 -43.44 23.43 -2.69
N ALA A 32 -42.65 24.46 -3.00
CA ALA A 32 -42.39 24.84 -4.38
C ALA A 32 -41.24 24.01 -4.97
N VAL A 33 -41.40 23.59 -6.23
CA VAL A 33 -40.33 22.96 -7.01
C VAL A 33 -39.87 23.94 -8.09
N PHE A 34 -38.65 24.43 -7.96
CA PHE A 34 -38.02 25.29 -8.96
C PHE A 34 -37.07 24.48 -9.84
N VAL A 35 -37.05 24.79 -11.13
CA VAL A 35 -36.20 24.09 -12.11
C VAL A 35 -35.20 25.07 -12.70
N ILE A 36 -33.90 24.77 -12.57
CA ILE A 36 -32.82 25.51 -13.23
C ILE A 36 -32.80 25.08 -14.70
N GLN A 37 -32.94 26.03 -15.61
CA GLN A 37 -33.02 25.78 -17.06
C GLN A 37 -31.82 26.32 -17.83
N THR A 38 -30.91 27.03 -17.18
CA THR A 38 -29.73 27.62 -17.80
C THR A 38 -28.51 27.54 -16.89
N LEU A 39 -27.33 27.41 -17.50
CA LEU A 39 -26.03 27.52 -16.81
C LEU A 39 -25.52 28.97 -16.70
N GLN A 40 -26.26 29.94 -17.24
CA GLN A 40 -25.90 31.35 -17.11
C GLN A 40 -26.21 31.86 -15.71
N ASP A 41 -25.28 32.62 -15.12
CA ASP A 41 -25.56 33.44 -13.94
C ASP A 41 -26.31 34.71 -14.36
N SER A 42 -27.57 34.86 -13.94
CA SER A 42 -28.47 35.92 -14.37
C SER A 42 -29.20 36.56 -13.19
N PHE A 43 -29.27 37.90 -13.20
CA PHE A 43 -30.01 38.71 -12.22
C PHE A 43 -31.48 38.92 -12.60
N VAL A 44 -31.89 38.48 -13.80
CA VAL A 44 -33.25 38.69 -14.30
C VAL A 44 -34.20 37.72 -13.61
N GLU A 45 -35.22 38.26 -12.94
CA GLU A 45 -36.30 37.48 -12.35
C GLU A 45 -37.01 36.64 -13.41
N GLY A 46 -37.21 35.35 -13.14
CA GLY A 46 -37.82 34.41 -14.09
C GLY A 46 -36.86 33.86 -15.14
N SER A 47 -35.56 34.18 -15.07
CA SER A 47 -34.54 33.58 -15.95
C SER A 47 -34.31 32.10 -15.71
N ASN A 48 -34.76 31.55 -14.57
CA ASN A 48 -34.52 30.16 -14.15
C ASN A 48 -33.01 29.81 -14.14
N SER A 49 -32.17 30.80 -13.87
CA SER A 49 -30.77 30.60 -13.46
C SER A 49 -30.72 30.19 -11.98
N LEU A 50 -29.60 29.60 -11.53
CA LEU A 50 -29.41 29.23 -10.12
C LEU A 50 -29.65 30.42 -9.16
N ARG A 51 -29.14 31.61 -9.51
CA ARG A 51 -29.31 32.83 -8.72
C ARG A 51 -30.78 33.24 -8.60
N ASP A 52 -31.49 33.27 -9.72
CA ASP A 52 -32.92 33.61 -9.75
C ASP A 52 -33.74 32.64 -8.90
N VAL A 53 -33.52 31.33 -9.05
CA VAL A 53 -34.31 30.34 -8.29
C VAL A 53 -34.02 30.37 -6.79
N ILE A 54 -32.79 30.66 -6.36
CA ILE A 54 -32.47 30.86 -4.93
C ILE A 54 -33.20 32.10 -4.39
N ASN A 55 -33.19 33.22 -5.12
CA ASN A 55 -33.91 34.44 -4.69
C ASN A 55 -35.41 34.19 -4.50
N ARG A 56 -36.04 33.44 -5.42
CA ARG A 56 -37.47 33.11 -5.31
C ARG A 56 -37.74 32.14 -4.16
N SER A 57 -36.87 31.17 -3.93
CA SER A 57 -36.99 30.26 -2.78
C SER A 57 -36.79 30.99 -1.45
N ASN A 58 -35.91 31.99 -1.39
CA ASN A 58 -35.76 32.81 -0.18
C ASN A 58 -36.99 33.70 0.12
N ALA A 59 -37.87 33.90 -0.86
CA ALA A 59 -39.08 34.72 -0.69
C ALA A 59 -40.26 33.94 -0.09
N THR A 60 -40.13 32.62 0.10
CA THR A 60 -41.16 31.74 0.66
C THR A 60 -40.78 31.29 2.08
N PRO A 61 -41.77 31.05 2.96
CA PRO A 61 -41.52 30.53 4.31
C PRO A 61 -41.51 28.99 4.39
N GLU A 62 -42.01 28.30 3.36
CA GLU A 62 -42.14 26.84 3.29
C GLU A 62 -40.83 26.19 2.80
N ALA A 63 -40.68 24.88 3.00
CA ALA A 63 -39.52 24.13 2.52
C ALA A 63 -39.60 23.89 1.01
N ASP A 64 -38.57 24.30 0.26
CA ASP A 64 -38.55 24.26 -1.20
C ASP A 64 -37.54 23.26 -1.77
N THR A 65 -37.75 22.89 -3.03
CA THR A 65 -36.81 22.06 -3.81
C THR A 65 -36.39 22.76 -5.10
N ILE A 66 -35.09 22.82 -5.35
CA ILE A 66 -34.47 23.35 -6.55
C ILE A 66 -33.77 22.19 -7.27
N VAL A 67 -34.13 21.93 -8.52
CA VAL A 67 -33.53 20.87 -9.33
C VAL A 67 -32.97 21.42 -10.63
N PHE A 68 -31.88 20.82 -11.13
CA PHE A 68 -31.44 21.08 -12.50
C PHE A 68 -32.37 20.40 -13.50
N SER A 69 -32.69 21.08 -14.60
CA SER A 69 -33.40 20.48 -15.72
C SER A 69 -32.70 19.20 -16.19
N SER A 70 -33.47 18.17 -16.53
CA SER A 70 -32.93 16.92 -17.08
C SER A 70 -32.17 17.11 -18.40
N SER A 71 -32.29 18.27 -19.05
CA SER A 71 -31.51 18.65 -20.23
C SER A 71 -30.09 19.13 -19.93
N ILE A 72 -29.78 19.48 -18.67
CA ILE A 72 -28.45 19.94 -18.25
C ILE A 72 -27.70 18.75 -17.63
N THR A 73 -26.87 18.08 -18.43
CA THR A 73 -26.12 16.88 -18.01
C THR A 73 -24.69 17.19 -17.56
N GLU A 74 -24.10 18.28 -18.03
CA GLU A 74 -22.75 18.73 -17.66
C GLU A 74 -22.60 20.24 -17.88
N GLY A 75 -21.57 20.84 -17.28
CA GLY A 75 -21.17 22.21 -17.55
C GLY A 75 -20.87 23.01 -16.29
N THR A 76 -20.56 24.29 -16.47
CA THR A 76 -20.18 25.18 -15.36
C THR A 76 -21.05 26.43 -15.34
N ILE A 77 -21.64 26.72 -14.19
CA ILE A 77 -22.21 28.03 -13.88
C ILE A 77 -21.06 28.93 -13.46
N PHE A 78 -20.72 29.88 -14.32
CA PHE A 78 -19.72 30.89 -14.03
C PHE A 78 -20.35 32.10 -13.36
N LEU A 79 -20.08 32.29 -12.07
CA LEU A 79 -20.48 33.48 -11.32
C LEU A 79 -19.61 34.65 -11.77
N ASN A 80 -20.24 35.61 -12.45
CA ASN A 80 -19.55 36.66 -13.22
C ASN A 80 -19.55 38.03 -12.56
N SER A 81 -20.12 38.15 -11.35
CA SER A 81 -20.26 39.45 -10.68
C SER A 81 -20.14 39.39 -9.15
N SER A 82 -20.82 38.45 -8.48
CA SER A 82 -20.94 38.42 -7.02
C SER A 82 -21.27 37.02 -6.48
N ALA A 83 -21.16 36.84 -5.17
CA ALA A 83 -21.66 35.65 -4.46
C ALA A 83 -23.12 35.34 -4.82
N LEU A 84 -23.51 34.06 -4.75
CA LEU A 84 -24.93 33.68 -4.80
C LEU A 84 -25.70 34.29 -3.63
N PRO A 85 -27.02 34.51 -3.76
CA PRO A 85 -27.83 35.00 -2.66
C PRO A 85 -27.71 34.06 -1.46
N THR A 86 -27.57 34.62 -0.25
CA THR A 86 -27.56 33.84 1.00
C THR A 86 -28.85 33.04 1.13
N ILE A 87 -28.74 31.74 1.42
CA ILE A 87 -29.89 30.88 1.69
C ILE A 87 -30.46 31.25 3.06
N THR A 88 -31.74 31.63 3.12
CA THR A 88 -32.41 32.09 4.35
C THR A 88 -33.51 31.17 4.87
N GLY A 89 -34.07 30.30 4.02
CA GLY A 89 -35.15 29.36 4.35
C GLY A 89 -34.72 27.89 4.39
N GLU A 90 -35.69 26.97 4.35
CA GLU A 90 -35.44 25.53 4.17
C GLU A 90 -35.45 25.18 2.67
N VAL A 91 -34.34 24.65 2.14
CA VAL A 91 -34.21 24.36 0.69
C VAL A 91 -33.36 23.13 0.41
N SER A 92 -33.76 22.33 -0.57
CA SER A 92 -32.92 21.28 -1.17
C SER A 92 -32.52 21.65 -2.60
N ILE A 93 -31.23 21.67 -2.92
CA ILE A 93 -30.68 21.95 -4.26
C ILE A 93 -29.99 20.70 -4.77
N SER A 94 -30.49 20.09 -5.84
CA SER A 94 -30.00 18.80 -6.34
C SER A 94 -29.78 18.79 -7.84
N ALA A 95 -28.61 18.31 -8.25
CA ALA A 95 -28.32 17.93 -9.63
C ALA A 95 -28.61 16.44 -9.86
N PRO A 96 -28.96 16.02 -11.09
CA PRO A 96 -29.13 14.60 -11.41
C PRO A 96 -27.84 13.80 -11.19
N VAL A 97 -27.99 12.54 -10.75
CA VAL A 97 -26.87 11.63 -10.50
C VAL A 97 -26.09 11.35 -11.79
N GLY A 98 -24.76 11.45 -11.73
CA GLY A 98 -23.88 11.24 -12.89
C GLY A 98 -23.58 12.51 -13.70
N ASN A 99 -24.25 13.63 -13.38
CA ASN A 99 -24.00 14.90 -14.04
C ASN A 99 -22.72 15.57 -13.51
N ARG A 100 -21.98 16.24 -14.40
CA ARG A 100 -20.76 16.99 -14.06
C ARG A 100 -21.02 18.49 -14.07
N ILE A 101 -21.86 18.93 -13.13
CA ILE A 101 -22.20 20.35 -12.96
C ILE A 101 -21.27 20.98 -11.94
N ALA A 102 -20.67 22.10 -12.29
CA ALA A 102 -19.84 22.91 -11.39
C ALA A 102 -20.42 24.32 -11.23
N ILE A 103 -20.25 24.89 -10.04
CA ILE A 103 -20.54 26.29 -9.74
C ILE A 103 -19.22 26.94 -9.37
N GLN A 104 -18.84 27.95 -10.15
CA GLN A 104 -17.50 28.49 -10.12
C GLN A 104 -17.48 30.01 -10.19
N ARG A 105 -16.71 30.63 -9.31
CA ARG A 105 -16.33 32.04 -9.44
C ARG A 105 -15.31 32.23 -10.57
N ILE A 106 -15.49 33.29 -11.37
CA ILE A 106 -14.53 33.68 -12.41
C ILE A 106 -13.30 34.38 -11.80
N SER A 107 -12.11 34.08 -12.34
CA SER A 107 -10.86 34.73 -11.93
C SER A 107 -10.83 36.23 -12.28
N GLY A 108 -10.20 37.04 -11.43
CA GLY A 108 -10.06 38.49 -11.63
C GLY A 108 -11.23 39.36 -11.14
N LEU A 109 -12.26 38.76 -10.54
CA LEU A 109 -13.34 39.48 -9.85
C LEU A 109 -12.96 39.84 -8.40
N GLU A 110 -13.82 40.59 -7.71
CA GLU A 110 -13.71 40.71 -6.25
C GLU A 110 -13.78 39.33 -5.58
N GLU A 111 -13.22 39.22 -4.38
CA GLU A 111 -13.21 38.00 -3.58
C GLU A 111 -14.58 37.79 -2.95
N TYR A 112 -15.17 36.61 -3.17
CA TYR A 112 -16.39 36.20 -2.48
C TYR A 112 -16.50 34.67 -2.37
N CYS A 113 -17.22 34.25 -1.32
CA CYS A 113 -17.65 32.87 -1.14
C CYS A 113 -18.77 32.50 -2.13
N ILE A 114 -18.82 31.22 -2.53
CA ILE A 114 -19.82 30.72 -3.48
C ILE A 114 -21.19 30.59 -2.81
N PHE A 115 -21.27 29.94 -1.64
CA PHE A 115 -22.53 29.69 -0.92
C PHE A 115 -22.50 30.18 0.52
N ASN A 116 -23.53 30.93 0.92
CA ASN A 116 -23.76 31.36 2.29
C ASN A 116 -25.09 30.80 2.81
N VAL A 117 -25.09 30.21 4.02
CA VAL A 117 -26.29 29.70 4.71
C VAL A 117 -26.52 30.51 5.98
N ALA A 118 -27.68 31.14 6.12
CA ALA A 118 -28.02 31.98 7.27
C ALA A 118 -28.30 31.17 8.53
N LYS A 119 -28.24 31.82 9.71
CA LYS A 119 -28.33 31.15 11.02
C LYS A 119 -29.61 30.33 11.27
N THR A 120 -30.72 30.71 10.65
CA THR A 120 -32.01 30.02 10.78
C THR A 120 -32.34 29.13 9.58
N ALA A 121 -31.46 29.08 8.59
CA ALA A 121 -31.71 28.35 7.35
C ALA A 121 -31.36 26.86 7.49
N LYS A 122 -32.01 26.04 6.67
CA LYS A 122 -31.73 24.61 6.56
C LYS A 122 -31.56 24.23 5.09
N ALA A 123 -30.35 23.90 4.68
CA ALA A 123 -30.01 23.63 3.30
C ALA A 123 -29.55 22.18 3.10
N THR A 124 -29.98 21.56 2.00
CA THR A 124 -29.38 20.33 1.48
C THR A 124 -28.84 20.59 0.09
N LEU A 125 -27.56 20.28 -0.15
CA LEU A 125 -26.92 20.40 -1.47
C LEU A 125 -26.49 19.02 -1.96
N GLU A 126 -26.73 18.72 -3.24
CA GLU A 126 -26.52 17.36 -3.74
C GLU A 126 -26.05 17.28 -5.21
N ASN A 127 -25.03 16.45 -5.48
CA ASN A 127 -24.52 16.05 -6.81
C ASN A 127 -23.85 17.11 -7.69
N PHE A 128 -23.21 18.13 -7.12
CA PHE A 128 -22.45 19.10 -7.93
C PHE A 128 -21.16 19.55 -7.26
N VAL A 129 -20.36 20.29 -8.03
CA VAL A 129 -19.05 20.79 -7.64
C VAL A 129 -19.12 22.27 -7.27
N ILE A 130 -18.44 22.68 -6.20
CA ILE A 130 -18.27 24.07 -5.77
C ILE A 130 -16.77 24.41 -5.83
N ARG A 131 -16.39 25.45 -6.58
CA ARG A 131 -14.98 25.81 -6.74
C ARG A 131 -14.67 27.28 -7.04
N GLY A 132 -13.41 27.66 -6.84
CA GLY A 132 -12.88 28.97 -7.20
C GLY A 132 -13.31 30.13 -6.30
N GLY A 133 -14.04 29.84 -5.21
CA GLY A 133 -14.43 30.83 -4.23
C GLY A 133 -13.22 31.33 -3.45
N ILE A 134 -13.23 32.61 -3.10
CA ILE A 134 -12.15 33.26 -2.35
C ILE A 134 -12.77 34.14 -1.29
N GLN A 135 -12.41 33.98 -0.03
CA GLN A 135 -12.85 34.87 1.05
C GLN A 135 -11.82 34.84 2.19
N ASP A 136 -11.89 35.77 3.14
CA ASP A 136 -11.07 35.66 4.35
C ASP A 136 -11.33 34.34 5.09
N ASN A 137 -12.60 33.96 5.24
CA ASN A 137 -12.98 32.66 5.81
C ASN A 137 -14.10 32.01 5.01
N GLY A 138 -14.02 30.70 4.76
CA GLY A 138 -15.10 29.96 4.08
C GLY A 138 -15.15 30.20 2.57
N GLY A 139 -14.03 30.04 1.86
CA GLY A 139 -13.90 30.36 0.44
C GLY A 139 -14.95 29.67 -0.44
N GLY A 140 -15.18 28.37 -0.26
CA GLY A 140 -16.23 27.64 -0.97
C GLY A 140 -17.62 27.88 -0.36
N ILE A 141 -17.76 27.57 0.93
CA ILE A 141 -19.04 27.62 1.65
C ILE A 141 -18.86 28.25 3.03
N THR A 142 -19.77 29.14 3.41
CA THR A 142 -19.95 29.60 4.79
C THR A 142 -21.32 29.16 5.32
N ASN A 143 -21.32 28.29 6.33
CA ASN A 143 -22.52 27.81 7.00
C ASN A 143 -22.69 28.44 8.39
N LEU A 144 -23.80 29.15 8.61
CA LEU A 144 -24.19 29.63 9.94
C LEU A 144 -25.45 28.91 10.47
N GLY A 145 -26.12 28.09 9.66
CA GLY A 145 -27.37 27.37 9.97
C GLY A 145 -27.18 25.85 9.94
N GLU A 146 -28.15 25.12 9.39
CA GLU A 146 -28.07 23.67 9.17
C GLU A 146 -27.78 23.37 7.70
N LEU A 147 -26.69 22.67 7.41
CA LEU A 147 -26.27 22.32 6.05
C LEU A 147 -25.98 20.83 5.94
N THR A 148 -26.61 20.17 4.97
CA THR A 148 -26.28 18.80 4.55
C THR A 148 -25.71 18.80 3.15
N LEU A 149 -24.53 18.20 2.97
CA LEU A 149 -23.87 17.98 1.68
C LEU A 149 -23.93 16.49 1.35
N ASN A 150 -24.55 16.14 0.23
CA ASN A 150 -24.69 14.76 -0.24
C ASN A 150 -23.99 14.61 -1.59
N ARG A 151 -22.95 13.77 -1.67
CA ARG A 151 -22.24 13.50 -2.94
C ARG A 151 -21.75 14.78 -3.62
N MET A 152 -21.22 15.68 -2.80
CA MET A 152 -20.69 16.97 -3.22
C MET A 152 -19.18 16.89 -3.46
N ILE A 153 -18.65 17.79 -4.29
CA ILE A 153 -17.21 18.06 -4.36
C ILE A 153 -16.99 19.55 -4.06
N VAL A 154 -16.19 19.87 -3.05
CA VAL A 154 -15.77 21.24 -2.71
C VAL A 154 -14.27 21.34 -2.98
N GLU A 155 -13.88 22.00 -4.05
CA GLU A 155 -12.50 21.99 -4.53
C GLU A 155 -11.97 23.33 -5.00
N ASN A 156 -10.64 23.52 -4.99
CA ASN A 156 -9.98 24.69 -5.57
C ASN A 156 -10.54 26.02 -5.05
N ASN A 157 -10.90 26.08 -3.77
CA ASN A 157 -11.28 27.31 -3.10
C ASN A 157 -10.12 27.84 -2.27
N LYS A 158 -10.08 29.16 -2.07
CA LYS A 158 -9.04 29.83 -1.30
C LYS A 158 -9.61 30.57 -0.09
N ALA A 159 -8.90 30.53 1.03
CA ALA A 159 -9.10 31.46 2.13
C ALA A 159 -7.85 32.30 2.41
N ASN A 160 -8.04 33.56 2.78
CA ASN A 160 -6.93 34.42 3.20
C ASN A 160 -6.57 34.21 4.68
N ILE A 161 -7.50 33.68 5.50
CA ILE A 161 -7.32 33.49 6.94
C ILE A 161 -7.56 32.03 7.35
N SER A 162 -8.73 31.44 7.07
CA SER A 162 -9.01 30.05 7.44
C SER A 162 -10.16 29.43 6.64
N ALA A 163 -10.29 28.11 6.64
CA ALA A 163 -11.46 27.40 6.11
C ALA A 163 -11.64 27.61 4.59
N ALA A 164 -10.64 27.31 3.78
CA ALA A 164 -10.71 27.58 2.34
C ALA A 164 -11.85 26.83 1.65
N GLY A 165 -12.07 25.57 2.01
CA GLY A 165 -13.23 24.81 1.53
C GLY A 165 -14.53 25.25 2.21
N ILE A 166 -14.68 24.93 3.50
CA ILE A 166 -15.95 25.11 4.24
C ILE A 166 -15.70 25.70 5.63
N LEU A 167 -16.41 26.77 5.95
CA LEU A 167 -16.55 27.29 7.31
C LEU A 167 -17.90 26.86 7.90
N ASN A 168 -17.88 26.09 8.99
CA ASN A 168 -19.05 25.83 9.83
C ASN A 168 -18.99 26.70 11.08
N GLY A 169 -19.86 27.71 11.16
CA GLY A 169 -19.87 28.70 12.22
C GLY A 169 -20.34 28.17 13.59
N THR A 170 -20.24 29.02 14.60
CA THR A 170 -20.74 28.72 15.95
C THR A 170 -22.25 28.46 15.93
N ASP A 171 -22.69 27.44 16.67
CA ASP A 171 -24.07 26.90 16.70
C ASP A 171 -24.57 26.29 15.38
N ALA A 172 -23.79 26.31 14.31
CA ALA A 172 -24.17 25.77 13.02
C ALA A 172 -24.00 24.24 12.99
N THR A 173 -24.80 23.55 12.18
CA THR A 173 -24.72 22.09 11.97
C THR A 173 -24.34 21.80 10.54
N LEU A 174 -23.30 21.00 10.34
CA LEU A 174 -22.82 20.56 9.04
C LEU A 174 -22.76 19.04 8.96
N THR A 175 -23.42 18.45 7.96
CA THR A 175 -23.35 17.01 7.68
C THR A 175 -22.81 16.77 6.28
N LEU A 176 -21.75 15.98 6.15
CA LEU A 176 -21.18 15.54 4.87
C LEU A 176 -21.45 14.04 4.70
N ASN A 177 -22.20 13.67 3.67
CA ASN A 177 -22.39 12.29 3.25
C ASN A 177 -21.77 12.08 1.87
N ASP A 178 -20.87 11.10 1.75
CA ASP A 178 -20.27 10.71 0.48
C ASP A 178 -19.64 11.91 -0.28
N THR A 179 -19.13 12.89 0.47
CA THR A 179 -18.68 14.20 -0.04
C THR A 179 -17.16 14.29 0.00
N ILE A 180 -16.58 14.98 -0.99
CA ILE A 180 -15.15 15.20 -1.12
C ILE A 180 -14.83 16.68 -0.94
N VAL A 181 -13.93 17.01 -0.03
CA VAL A 181 -13.35 18.36 0.12
C VAL A 181 -11.87 18.28 -0.18
N ARG A 182 -11.43 18.88 -1.29
CA ARG A 182 -10.06 18.71 -1.77
C ARG A 182 -9.42 19.93 -2.41
N GLN A 183 -8.10 20.01 -2.43
CA GLN A 183 -7.38 21.06 -3.18
C GLN A 183 -7.83 22.47 -2.79
N ASN A 184 -8.23 22.67 -1.54
CA ASN A 184 -8.53 23.99 -1.02
C ASN A 184 -7.29 24.52 -0.30
N THR A 185 -7.02 25.82 -0.45
CA THR A 185 -5.77 26.44 0.01
C THR A 185 -6.07 27.60 0.91
N THR A 186 -5.52 27.58 2.12
CA THR A 186 -5.46 28.78 2.96
C THR A 186 -4.00 29.22 3.08
N ASP A 187 -3.79 30.53 3.24
CA ASP A 187 -2.44 31.09 3.46
C ASP A 187 -1.98 30.92 4.93
N SER A 188 -2.77 30.22 5.75
CA SER A 188 -2.50 29.92 7.16
C SER A 188 -2.21 28.43 7.38
N GLU A 189 -1.56 28.08 8.48
CA GLU A 189 -1.28 26.67 8.82
C GLU A 189 -2.49 25.95 9.46
N SER A 190 -3.70 26.46 9.29
CA SER A 190 -4.90 25.92 9.95
C SER A 190 -6.15 25.98 9.07
N ALA A 191 -6.75 24.82 8.84
CA ALA A 191 -8.03 24.60 8.17
C ALA A 191 -8.08 24.89 6.66
N GLY A 192 -7.16 24.36 5.86
CA GLY A 192 -7.27 24.36 4.39
C GLY A 192 -8.59 23.75 3.90
N GLY A 193 -8.95 22.57 4.40
CA GLY A 193 -10.22 21.93 4.04
C GLY A 193 -11.43 22.56 4.74
N ILE A 194 -11.57 22.30 6.04
CA ILE A 194 -12.78 22.68 6.81
C ILE A 194 -12.39 23.25 8.17
N ALA A 195 -13.03 24.36 8.57
CA ALA A 195 -13.05 24.81 9.97
C ALA A 195 -14.43 24.60 10.58
N ASN A 196 -14.48 23.94 11.74
CA ASN A 196 -15.69 23.67 12.49
C ASN A 196 -15.69 24.38 13.85
N PHE A 197 -16.60 25.34 14.00
CA PHE A 197 -16.89 26.02 15.26
C PHE A 197 -18.22 25.57 15.89
N GLY A 198 -19.02 24.78 15.17
CA GLY A 198 -20.32 24.25 15.58
C GLY A 198 -20.32 22.71 15.66
N THR A 199 -21.39 22.06 15.20
CA THR A 199 -21.49 20.60 15.13
C THR A 199 -21.24 20.12 13.71
N MET A 200 -20.33 19.16 13.54
CA MET A 200 -20.01 18.59 12.23
C MET A 200 -20.03 17.06 12.26
N THR A 201 -20.65 16.45 11.26
CA THR A 201 -20.62 15.00 11.01
C THR A 201 -20.10 14.70 9.61
N LEU A 202 -19.08 13.84 9.50
CA LEU A 202 -18.56 13.27 8.25
C LEU A 202 -18.92 11.79 8.18
N ASN A 203 -19.52 11.38 7.06
CA ASN A 203 -19.97 10.01 6.82
C ASN A 203 -19.56 9.58 5.40
N ARG A 204 -18.71 8.54 5.28
CA ARG A 204 -18.15 8.08 3.99
C ARG A 204 -17.55 9.19 3.13
N SER A 205 -16.99 10.21 3.78
CA SER A 205 -16.51 11.43 3.13
C SER A 205 -14.98 11.48 3.11
N GLN A 206 -14.41 12.38 2.29
CA GLN A 206 -12.96 12.45 2.07
C GLN A 206 -12.47 13.89 2.13
N ILE A 207 -11.46 14.15 2.95
CA ILE A 207 -10.78 15.45 3.08
C ILE A 207 -9.34 15.28 2.61
N LEU A 208 -9.05 15.72 1.38
CA LEU A 208 -7.84 15.33 0.66
C LEU A 208 -7.07 16.51 0.06
N GLU A 209 -5.75 16.47 0.02
CA GLU A 209 -4.96 17.40 -0.80
C GLU A 209 -5.23 18.89 -0.49
N ASN A 210 -5.61 19.24 0.74
CA ASN A 210 -5.80 20.64 1.13
C ASN A 210 -4.50 21.21 1.68
N VAL A 211 -4.24 22.49 1.39
CA VAL A 211 -3.05 23.23 1.84
C VAL A 211 -3.46 24.13 3.01
N GLY A 212 -2.72 24.06 4.11
CA GLY A 212 -3.05 24.63 5.41
C GLY A 212 -3.80 23.66 6.33
N GLY A 213 -3.64 22.35 6.12
CA GLY A 213 -4.27 21.27 6.90
C GLY A 213 -5.66 20.84 6.42
N GLY A 214 -6.13 19.70 6.94
CA GLY A 214 -7.39 19.09 6.53
C GLY A 214 -8.60 19.66 7.25
N ILE A 215 -8.70 19.39 8.56
CA ILE A 215 -9.82 19.82 9.41
C ILE A 215 -9.29 20.54 10.65
N GLN A 216 -9.89 21.67 10.99
CA GLN A 216 -9.79 22.28 12.32
C GLN A 216 -11.13 22.17 13.04
N ASN A 217 -11.16 21.46 14.16
CA ASN A 217 -12.29 21.46 15.09
C ASN A 217 -11.95 22.38 16.27
N ALA A 218 -12.56 23.56 16.30
CA ALA A 218 -12.31 24.57 17.32
C ALA A 218 -12.78 24.11 18.72
N ILE A 219 -12.41 24.87 19.76
CA ILE A 219 -12.76 24.55 21.16
C ILE A 219 -14.27 24.44 21.44
N SER A 220 -15.10 25.19 20.70
CA SER A 220 -16.57 25.10 20.77
C SER A 220 -17.15 23.99 19.87
N GLY A 221 -16.30 23.38 19.04
CA GLY A 221 -16.68 22.45 18.00
C GLY A 221 -16.93 21.03 18.53
N THR A 222 -17.96 20.39 17.99
CA THR A 222 -18.21 18.95 18.12
C THR A 222 -18.07 18.30 16.76
N LEU A 223 -17.24 17.26 16.66
CA LEU A 223 -16.91 16.57 15.42
C LEU A 223 -17.16 15.07 15.56
N THR A 224 -17.93 14.51 14.64
CA THR A 224 -18.11 13.06 14.48
C THR A 224 -17.66 12.65 13.08
N ILE A 225 -16.80 11.64 12.96
CA ILE A 225 -16.30 11.13 11.69
C ILE A 225 -16.50 9.61 11.63
N LEU A 226 -17.18 9.15 10.58
CA LEU A 226 -17.54 7.76 10.35
C LEU A 226 -17.11 7.32 8.94
N ASP A 227 -16.41 6.19 8.85
CA ASP A 227 -16.07 5.51 7.58
C ASP A 227 -15.40 6.44 6.54
N SER A 228 -14.58 7.38 6.99
CA SER A 228 -14.11 8.52 6.20
C SER A 228 -12.57 8.58 6.12
N LYS A 229 -12.07 9.41 5.20
CA LYS A 229 -10.63 9.55 4.93
C LYS A 229 -10.17 10.99 5.11
N ILE A 230 -9.01 11.18 5.74
CA ILE A 230 -8.32 12.46 5.86
C ILE A 230 -6.87 12.23 5.44
N GLY A 231 -6.46 12.73 4.29
CA GLY A 231 -5.10 12.45 3.85
C GLY A 231 -4.51 13.36 2.79
N LYS A 232 -3.20 13.32 2.66
CA LYS A 232 -2.45 14.14 1.70
C LYS A 232 -2.64 15.65 1.90
N ASN A 233 -3.04 16.09 3.09
CA ASN A 233 -3.13 17.52 3.38
C ASN A 233 -1.73 18.03 3.78
N THR A 234 -1.40 19.27 3.38
CA THR A 234 -0.09 19.89 3.61
C THR A 234 -0.18 21.14 4.48
N ASP A 235 0.96 21.62 4.97
CA ASP A 235 1.15 22.91 5.65
C ASP A 235 0.29 23.06 6.93
N GLY A 236 -0.13 21.95 7.53
CA GLY A 236 -0.92 21.92 8.76
C GLY A 236 -1.45 20.52 9.06
N ALA A 237 -1.93 20.30 10.29
CA ALA A 237 -2.40 18.98 10.72
C ALA A 237 -3.50 18.41 9.81
N GLY A 238 -3.48 17.09 9.61
CA GLY A 238 -4.59 16.40 8.91
C GLY A 238 -5.91 16.66 9.65
N LEU A 239 -5.89 16.47 10.97
CA LEU A 239 -6.94 16.90 11.88
C LEU A 239 -6.35 17.63 13.10
N GLN A 240 -6.74 18.87 13.30
CA GLN A 240 -6.55 19.59 14.56
C GLN A 240 -7.85 19.58 15.36
N ASN A 241 -7.81 19.09 16.60
CA ASN A 241 -8.95 19.04 17.51
C ASN A 241 -8.69 19.78 18.83
N ASP A 242 -9.32 20.94 18.98
CA ASP A 242 -9.32 21.71 20.23
C ASP A 242 -10.64 21.53 21.02
N GLY A 243 -11.69 21.00 20.37
CA GLY A 243 -13.00 20.71 20.96
C GLY A 243 -13.23 19.24 21.30
N LYS A 244 -14.42 18.71 20.97
CA LYS A 244 -14.76 17.29 21.11
C LYS A 244 -14.75 16.59 19.75
N ALA A 245 -14.04 15.47 19.62
CA ALA A 245 -14.03 14.65 18.42
C ALA A 245 -14.26 13.15 18.69
N GLU A 246 -15.04 12.49 17.84
CA GLU A 246 -15.25 11.04 17.83
C GLU A 246 -15.00 10.50 16.41
N LEU A 247 -13.99 9.65 16.25
CA LEU A 247 -13.55 9.06 14.98
C LEU A 247 -13.78 7.56 15.03
N THR A 248 -14.54 7.03 14.06
CA THR A 248 -14.79 5.58 13.91
C THR A 248 -14.53 5.13 12.49
N SER A 249 -13.68 4.12 12.31
CA SER A 249 -13.39 3.59 10.97
C SER A 249 -12.83 4.66 10.04
N VAL A 250 -11.91 5.46 10.58
CA VAL A 250 -11.28 6.60 9.88
C VAL A 250 -9.87 6.23 9.46
N TRP A 251 -9.48 6.64 8.25
CA TRP A 251 -8.09 6.56 7.81
C TRP A 251 -7.50 7.96 7.72
N VAL A 252 -6.53 8.26 8.59
CA VAL A 252 -5.73 9.49 8.57
C VAL A 252 -4.35 9.18 8.02
N TYR A 253 -4.04 9.64 6.81
CA TYR A 253 -2.86 9.14 6.10
C TYR A 253 -2.13 10.16 5.22
N ASP A 254 -0.82 9.97 5.09
CA ASP A 254 0.04 10.76 4.19
C ASP A 254 -0.13 12.28 4.34
N ASN A 255 -0.53 12.77 5.53
CA ASN A 255 -0.56 14.20 5.78
C ASN A 255 0.87 14.68 6.06
N PHE A 256 1.24 15.80 5.46
CA PHE A 256 2.56 16.40 5.57
C PHE A 256 2.45 17.71 6.32
N THR A 257 3.18 17.89 7.41
CA THR A 257 3.02 19.09 8.25
C THR A 257 4.38 19.72 8.53
N ASP A 258 4.52 21.01 8.26
CA ASP A 258 5.71 21.78 8.67
C ASP A 258 5.82 21.81 10.20
N THR A 259 4.69 22.13 10.86
CA THR A 259 4.48 22.01 12.30
C THR A 259 3.18 21.24 12.57
N GLY A 260 3.18 20.26 13.47
CA GLY A 260 1.99 19.46 13.79
C GLY A 260 2.11 17.95 13.59
N ALA A 261 0.96 17.33 13.29
CA ALA A 261 0.80 15.87 13.23
C ALA A 261 -0.32 15.44 12.28
N GLY A 262 -0.36 14.16 11.91
CA GLY A 262 -1.51 13.54 11.25
C GLY A 262 -2.81 13.87 12.00
N ILE A 263 -2.79 13.71 13.33
CA ILE A 263 -3.80 14.27 14.25
C ILE A 263 -3.11 15.03 15.38
N ARG A 264 -3.50 16.28 15.60
CA ARG A 264 -3.15 17.05 16.80
C ARG A 264 -4.41 17.29 17.63
N THR A 265 -4.37 17.02 18.92
CA THR A 265 -5.49 17.27 19.84
C THR A 265 -5.04 17.98 21.11
N SER A 266 -5.80 18.98 21.52
CA SER A 266 -5.74 19.60 22.85
C SER A 266 -7.06 19.44 23.64
N GLY A 267 -8.14 19.07 22.93
CA GLY A 267 -9.45 18.77 23.50
C GLY A 267 -9.66 17.29 23.81
N THR A 268 -10.92 16.83 23.76
CA THR A 268 -11.27 15.42 23.95
C THR A 268 -11.40 14.71 22.62
N ILE A 269 -10.71 13.59 22.43
CA ILE A 269 -10.85 12.75 21.24
C ILE A 269 -11.03 11.27 21.59
N THR A 270 -11.93 10.59 20.89
CA THR A 270 -12.00 9.13 20.85
C THR A 270 -11.72 8.68 19.43
N ILE A 271 -10.71 7.84 19.25
CA ILE A 271 -10.32 7.22 17.98
C ILE A 271 -10.57 5.73 18.11
N GLN A 272 -11.48 5.19 17.31
CA GLN A 272 -11.80 3.77 17.33
C GLN A 272 -11.77 3.14 15.94
N ARG A 273 -11.27 1.91 15.84
CA ARG A 273 -11.28 1.12 14.59
C ARG A 273 -10.62 1.86 13.43
N SER A 274 -9.61 2.66 13.71
CA SER A 274 -9.07 3.64 12.77
C SER A 274 -7.59 3.38 12.48
N THR A 275 -7.08 3.93 11.39
CA THR A 275 -5.67 3.84 11.02
C THR A 275 -5.08 5.23 10.88
N LEU A 276 -3.95 5.50 11.54
CA LEU A 276 -3.12 6.69 11.37
C LEU A 276 -1.79 6.23 10.76
N SER A 277 -1.56 6.51 9.47
CA SER A 277 -0.38 5.95 8.80
C SER A 277 0.26 6.83 7.74
N GLY A 278 1.58 6.78 7.62
CA GLY A 278 2.30 7.52 6.57
C GLY A 278 2.33 9.03 6.80
N ASN A 279 1.87 9.53 7.95
CA ASN A 279 1.86 10.96 8.24
C ASN A 279 3.28 11.41 8.60
N ILE A 280 3.69 12.57 8.08
CA ILE A 280 5.05 13.09 8.16
C ILE A 280 5.01 14.50 8.76
N ALA A 281 5.86 14.74 9.75
CA ALA A 281 6.06 16.07 10.32
C ALA A 281 7.54 16.50 10.18
N ASP A 282 7.77 17.71 9.67
CA ASP A 282 9.10 18.29 9.53
C ASP A 282 9.68 18.78 10.87
N SER A 283 8.84 19.07 11.88
CA SER A 283 9.33 19.45 13.21
C SER A 283 8.87 18.52 14.34
N ASP A 284 7.56 18.33 14.49
CA ASP A 284 7.00 17.83 15.75
C ASP A 284 6.73 16.32 15.70
N VAL A 285 5.53 15.90 15.28
CA VAL A 285 5.04 14.54 15.55
C VAL A 285 4.38 13.95 14.31
N GLY A 286 4.82 12.81 13.81
CA GLY A 286 4.26 12.25 12.58
C GLY A 286 2.80 11.85 12.73
N GLY A 287 2.50 10.96 13.68
CA GLY A 287 1.18 10.33 13.79
C GLY A 287 0.15 11.12 14.61
N LEU A 288 0.22 11.00 15.94
CA LEU A 288 -0.75 11.57 16.89
C LEU A 288 -0.07 12.41 17.96
N TRP A 289 -0.42 13.69 18.05
CA TRP A 289 0.02 14.55 19.13
C TRP A 289 -1.14 14.91 20.07
N VAL A 290 -1.03 14.49 21.34
CA VAL A 290 -1.92 14.89 22.43
C VAL A 290 -1.21 15.96 23.28
N SER A 291 -1.62 17.21 23.11
CA SER A 291 -1.08 18.38 23.81
C SER A 291 -2.07 18.88 24.86
N GLY A 292 -2.18 18.15 25.97
CA GLY A 292 -3.26 18.30 26.95
C GLY A 292 -4.58 17.67 26.49
N GLY A 293 -5.56 17.60 27.39
CA GLY A 293 -6.89 17.01 27.10
C GLY A 293 -7.00 15.50 27.35
N THR A 294 -7.95 14.84 26.71
CA THR A 294 -8.23 13.40 26.89
C THR A 294 -8.27 12.69 25.54
N ALA A 295 -7.53 11.59 25.39
CA ALA A 295 -7.49 10.78 24.18
C ALA A 295 -7.75 9.30 24.50
N MET A 296 -8.75 8.71 23.83
CA MET A 296 -9.01 7.27 23.90
C MET A 296 -8.73 6.65 22.53
N ILE A 297 -7.79 5.72 22.46
CA ILE A 297 -7.35 5.06 21.22
C ILE A 297 -7.69 3.57 21.31
N ILE A 298 -8.65 3.11 20.52
CA ILE A 298 -9.28 1.79 20.69
C ILE A 298 -9.25 1.03 19.36
N ASN A 299 -8.77 -0.21 19.32
CA ASN A 299 -8.71 -1.01 18.08
C ASN A 299 -8.11 -0.22 16.91
N THR A 300 -7.04 0.53 17.17
CA THR A 300 -6.50 1.53 16.23
C THR A 300 -5.04 1.22 15.93
N THR A 301 -4.63 1.47 14.69
CA THR A 301 -3.26 1.24 14.23
C THR A 301 -2.59 2.57 13.91
N ILE A 302 -1.48 2.87 14.59
CA ILE A 302 -0.65 4.06 14.37
C ILE A 302 0.69 3.58 13.82
N ALA A 303 0.90 3.68 12.51
CA ALA A 303 2.06 3.05 11.90
C ALA A 303 2.67 3.78 10.71
N ARG A 304 3.98 3.61 10.49
CA ARG A 304 4.70 4.24 9.36
C ARG A 304 4.62 5.76 9.36
N ASN A 305 4.45 6.38 10.52
CA ASN A 305 4.48 7.83 10.65
C ASN A 305 5.92 8.28 10.93
N GLN A 306 6.28 9.46 10.44
CA GLN A 306 7.63 9.99 10.51
C GLN A 306 7.64 11.39 11.10
N ALA A 307 8.63 11.69 11.94
CA ALA A 307 8.94 13.06 12.33
C ALA A 307 10.42 13.36 12.08
N PHE A 308 10.78 14.64 12.04
CA PHE A 308 12.19 15.02 11.98
C PHE A 308 12.83 15.12 13.37
N PHE A 309 12.14 15.69 14.38
CA PHE A 309 12.71 15.91 15.73
C PHE A 309 12.01 15.17 16.88
N ASP A 310 10.71 15.31 17.13
CA ASP A 310 10.16 14.82 18.42
C ASP A 310 9.73 13.34 18.40
N ALA A 311 8.68 13.00 17.64
CA ALA A 311 8.09 11.65 17.70
C ALA A 311 7.48 11.15 16.39
N GLY A 312 7.89 9.96 15.96
CA GLY A 312 7.32 9.35 14.75
C GLY A 312 5.85 9.00 14.92
N GLY A 313 5.53 8.21 15.96
CA GLY A 313 4.20 7.65 16.17
C GLY A 313 3.26 8.55 16.97
N VAL A 314 3.52 8.69 18.26
CA VAL A 314 2.66 9.45 19.19
C VAL A 314 3.51 10.37 20.06
N ALA A 315 3.05 11.59 20.32
CA ALA A 315 3.57 12.42 21.40
C ALA A 315 2.47 12.79 22.40
N VAL A 316 2.83 12.83 23.67
CA VAL A 316 1.96 13.16 24.79
C VAL A 316 2.64 14.25 25.61
N THR A 317 2.04 15.44 25.65
CA THR A 317 2.59 16.62 26.32
C THR A 317 1.56 17.30 27.23
N GLY A 318 2.02 18.06 28.24
CA GLY A 318 1.15 18.75 29.20
C GLY A 318 0.60 17.85 30.32
N THR A 319 -0.69 17.98 30.65
CA THR A 319 -1.39 17.14 31.65
C THR A 319 -2.54 16.31 31.03
N PRO A 320 -2.24 15.36 30.13
CA PRO A 320 -3.28 14.64 29.38
C PRO A 320 -3.75 13.36 30.08
N ASN A 321 -4.92 12.86 29.68
CA ASN A 321 -5.38 11.50 29.98
C ASN A 321 -5.45 10.69 28.68
N VAL A 322 -4.54 9.74 28.49
CA VAL A 322 -4.43 8.96 27.25
C VAL A 322 -4.56 7.48 27.56
N THR A 323 -5.48 6.78 26.90
CA THR A 323 -5.63 5.33 27.04
C THR A 323 -5.55 4.66 25.67
N PHE A 324 -4.61 3.72 25.52
CA PHE A 324 -4.53 2.80 24.39
C PHE A 324 -5.18 1.46 24.77
N LEU A 325 -6.08 0.98 23.92
CA LEU A 325 -6.76 -0.29 24.10
C LEU A 325 -6.80 -1.07 22.77
N ASN A 326 -6.38 -2.34 22.78
CA ASN A 326 -6.40 -3.20 21.59
C ASN A 326 -5.72 -2.56 20.36
N SER A 327 -4.67 -1.76 20.57
CA SER A 327 -4.11 -0.89 19.54
C SER A 327 -2.68 -1.28 19.19
N THR A 328 -2.26 -1.00 17.96
CA THR A 328 -0.92 -1.31 17.46
C THR A 328 -0.20 -0.03 17.09
N ILE A 329 0.98 0.22 17.68
CA ILE A 329 1.87 1.32 17.33
C ILE A 329 3.17 0.72 16.78
N ALA A 330 3.40 0.85 15.47
CA ALA A 330 4.52 0.15 14.82
C ALA A 330 5.11 0.83 13.60
N PHE A 331 6.38 0.56 13.28
CA PHE A 331 7.04 1.09 12.08
C PHE A 331 7.09 2.61 11.98
N ASN A 332 6.90 3.32 13.08
CA ASN A 332 7.06 4.77 13.11
C ASN A 332 8.54 5.13 13.27
N SER A 333 8.95 6.30 12.78
CA SER A 333 10.36 6.69 12.74
C SER A 333 10.59 8.17 13.01
N VAL A 334 11.80 8.51 13.45
CA VAL A 334 12.28 9.90 13.55
C VAL A 334 13.61 9.98 12.80
N PHE A 335 13.91 11.12 12.17
CA PHE A 335 15.16 11.29 11.42
C PHE A 335 16.35 11.75 12.30
N LEU A 336 16.17 12.74 13.19
CA LEU A 336 17.24 13.29 14.04
C LEU A 336 16.96 13.23 15.55
N GLY A 337 15.86 12.60 15.97
CA GLY A 337 15.46 12.51 17.37
C GLY A 337 15.19 11.08 17.82
N ASP A 338 14.92 10.94 19.12
CA ASP A 338 15.12 9.67 19.80
C ASP A 338 13.82 8.86 20.03
N SER A 339 12.65 9.40 19.70
CA SER A 339 11.33 8.81 20.05
C SER A 339 10.57 8.25 18.84
N HIS A 340 10.96 7.08 18.34
CA HIS A 340 10.36 6.53 17.12
C HIS A 340 8.89 6.15 17.29
N GLY A 341 8.49 5.61 18.45
CA GLY A 341 7.14 5.09 18.74
C GLY A 341 6.24 6.06 19.52
N ILE A 342 6.43 6.17 20.83
CA ILE A 342 5.69 7.08 21.71
C ILE A 342 6.68 8.02 22.41
N PHE A 343 6.37 9.31 22.48
CA PHE A 343 7.09 10.31 23.26
C PHE A 343 6.18 10.83 24.36
N ILE A 344 6.71 10.96 25.58
CA ILE A 344 5.98 11.56 26.70
C ILE A 344 6.87 12.64 27.32
N GLN A 345 6.45 13.91 27.26
CA GLN A 345 7.28 15.04 27.67
C GLN A 345 7.40 15.18 29.19
N ASP A 346 8.64 15.36 29.67
CA ASP A 346 8.98 15.50 31.08
C ASP A 346 8.88 16.94 31.62
N GLY A 347 7.96 17.13 32.57
CA GLY A 347 8.12 18.03 33.71
C GLY A 347 8.14 17.17 34.97
N THR A 348 8.70 17.66 36.09
CA THR A 348 9.00 16.89 37.31
C THR A 348 7.85 16.07 37.93
N GLU A 349 6.61 16.20 37.46
CA GLU A 349 5.52 15.23 37.63
C GLU A 349 4.65 15.28 36.35
N ILE A 350 4.43 14.16 35.67
CA ILE A 350 3.29 14.08 34.74
C ILE A 350 2.05 14.08 35.62
N ASN A 351 1.32 15.19 35.70
CA ASN A 351 0.04 15.29 36.42
C ASN A 351 -1.14 14.72 35.60
N GLY A 352 -0.87 13.78 34.69
CA GLY A 352 -1.80 13.17 33.75
C GLY A 352 -1.64 11.65 33.69
N ASN A 353 -2.64 10.94 33.16
CA ASN A 353 -2.72 9.48 33.18
C ASN A 353 -2.48 8.91 31.77
N VAL A 354 -1.35 8.23 31.52
CA VAL A 354 -1.10 7.51 30.26
C VAL A 354 -1.17 6.00 30.52
N GLU A 355 -2.09 5.32 29.84
CA GLU A 355 -2.40 3.89 30.04
C GLU A 355 -2.34 3.11 28.72
N MET A 356 -1.86 1.87 28.77
CA MET A 356 -1.84 0.96 27.63
C MET A 356 -2.34 -0.43 28.01
N HIS A 357 -3.30 -0.95 27.25
CA HIS A 357 -3.99 -2.21 27.52
C HIS A 357 -4.12 -3.06 26.27
N ASN A 358 -3.81 -4.35 26.37
CA ASN A 358 -3.99 -5.30 25.28
C ASN A 358 -3.41 -4.79 23.96
N SER A 359 -2.23 -4.16 23.98
CA SER A 359 -1.72 -3.39 22.83
C SER A 359 -0.30 -3.80 22.45
N ILE A 360 0.11 -3.53 21.22
CA ILE A 360 1.45 -3.80 20.70
C ILE A 360 2.15 -2.47 20.42
N LEU A 361 3.36 -2.31 20.96
CA LEU A 361 4.32 -1.29 20.57
C LEU A 361 5.57 -2.00 20.04
N ALA A 362 5.74 -2.04 18.72
CA ALA A 362 6.75 -2.90 18.08
C ALA A 362 7.33 -2.29 16.80
N ASN A 363 8.57 -2.61 16.47
CA ASN A 363 9.16 -2.28 15.17
C ASN A 363 9.18 -0.79 14.80
N ASN A 364 9.13 0.12 15.77
CA ASN A 364 9.48 1.52 15.55
C ASN A 364 11.01 1.61 15.46
N GLY A 365 11.58 2.62 14.77
CA GLY A 365 13.00 2.65 14.31
C GLY A 365 14.10 2.37 15.35
N PRO A 366 15.38 2.36 14.92
CA PRO A 366 16.46 1.60 15.56
C PRO A 366 16.80 2.00 17.01
N ASP A 367 16.47 3.24 17.40
CA ASP A 367 16.68 3.76 18.75
C ASP A 367 15.32 3.92 19.44
N PHE A 368 14.99 3.02 20.36
CA PHE A 368 13.85 3.12 21.28
C PHE A 368 12.49 3.61 20.70
N GLY A 369 11.51 2.70 20.70
CA GLY A 369 10.09 3.04 20.52
C GLY A 369 9.46 3.88 21.65
N LEU A 370 10.23 4.39 22.62
CA LEU A 370 9.78 5.21 23.75
C LEU A 370 10.92 6.10 24.27
N PHE A 371 10.81 7.43 24.19
CA PHE A 371 11.79 8.37 24.78
C PHE A 371 11.11 9.36 25.73
N THR A 372 11.86 9.80 26.76
CA THR A 372 11.31 10.46 27.96
C THR A 372 12.05 11.74 28.39
N ASN A 373 12.98 12.30 27.58
CA ASN A 373 13.63 13.57 27.92
C ASN A 373 13.52 14.62 26.81
N GLY A 374 13.17 15.84 27.19
CA GLY A 374 13.04 16.98 26.28
C GLY A 374 14.35 17.73 26.04
N TYR A 375 14.50 18.22 24.80
CA TYR A 375 15.51 19.18 24.31
C TYR A 375 17.00 18.81 24.49
N ALA A 376 17.62 18.33 23.42
CA ALA A 376 19.04 18.55 23.17
C ALA A 376 19.22 19.50 21.98
N GLY A 377 19.65 20.73 22.26
CA GLY A 377 20.28 21.59 21.26
C GLY A 377 21.58 20.96 20.72
N PRO A 378 22.25 21.63 19.78
CA PRO A 378 22.99 20.98 18.70
C PRO A 378 24.18 20.16 19.18
N ILE A 379 24.23 18.90 18.72
CA ILE A 379 25.40 18.04 18.57
C ILE A 379 26.25 17.92 19.84
N LEU A 380 26.02 16.90 20.67
CA LEU A 380 27.07 16.17 21.41
C LEU A 380 26.51 14.81 21.88
N ASP A 381 26.99 13.74 21.24
CA ASP A 381 26.93 12.32 21.63
C ASP A 381 25.61 11.52 21.32
N PRO A 382 25.57 10.73 20.22
CA PRO A 382 24.45 9.83 19.90
C PRO A 382 24.37 8.57 20.79
N PHE A 383 25.14 8.47 21.88
CA PHE A 383 25.23 7.28 22.74
C PHE A 383 24.70 7.44 24.18
N GLN A 384 23.97 8.52 24.51
CA GLN A 384 23.26 8.60 25.80
C GLN A 384 21.98 7.73 25.78
N GLN A 385 22.16 6.44 26.05
CA GLN A 385 21.09 5.43 26.16
C GLN A 385 20.18 5.68 27.37
N ALA A 386 18.85 5.65 27.15
CA ALA A 386 17.86 5.63 28.22
C ALA A 386 17.91 4.29 28.99
N ASN A 387 17.79 4.34 30.32
CA ASN A 387 17.79 3.13 31.14
C ASN A 387 16.39 2.48 31.12
N PRO A 388 16.28 1.13 31.19
CA PRO A 388 14.98 0.44 31.34
C PRO A 388 14.15 0.90 32.54
N THR A 389 14.76 1.54 33.53
CA THR A 389 14.11 2.16 34.69
C THR A 389 13.33 3.44 34.35
N ASP A 390 13.51 4.04 33.16
CA ASP A 390 12.84 5.30 32.75
C ASP A 390 11.38 5.10 32.28
N ILE A 391 10.93 3.85 32.06
CA ILE A 391 9.50 3.53 31.87
C ILE A 391 8.74 3.65 33.20
N GLU A 392 9.43 3.40 34.31
CA GLU A 392 8.91 3.39 35.67
C GLU A 392 8.62 4.84 36.12
N GLY A 393 7.34 5.24 36.08
CA GLY A 393 6.88 6.56 36.55
C GLY A 393 6.23 7.47 35.49
N LYS A 394 6.09 7.02 34.23
CA LYS A 394 5.50 7.83 33.13
C LYS A 394 4.23 7.24 32.53
N PHE A 395 4.19 5.92 32.30
CA PHE A 395 2.92 5.23 32.17
C PHE A 395 2.32 5.02 33.56
N SER A 396 1.10 5.47 33.71
CA SER A 396 0.29 5.18 34.90
C SER A 396 -0.15 3.71 34.97
N LYS A 397 -0.31 3.04 33.82
CA LYS A 397 -0.70 1.63 33.77
C LYS A 397 -0.35 0.97 32.43
N ILE A 398 0.22 -0.24 32.47
CA ILE A 398 0.40 -1.10 31.29
C ILE A 398 -0.10 -2.50 31.63
N THR A 399 -1.02 -3.06 30.85
CA THR A 399 -1.54 -4.43 31.07
C THR A 399 -1.67 -5.21 29.77
N ASN A 400 -1.41 -6.53 29.83
CA ASN A 400 -1.55 -7.46 28.70
C ASN A 400 -0.93 -6.96 27.38
N SER A 401 0.19 -6.24 27.42
CA SER A 401 0.74 -5.53 26.26
C SER A 401 2.14 -6.00 25.92
N VAL A 402 2.49 -5.94 24.64
CA VAL A 402 3.79 -6.35 24.11
C VAL A 402 4.58 -5.11 23.68
N LEU A 403 5.79 -4.97 24.22
CA LEU A 403 6.73 -3.91 23.89
C LEU A 403 8.00 -4.54 23.31
N SER A 404 8.31 -4.30 22.02
CA SER A 404 9.42 -4.99 21.34
C SER A 404 10.31 -4.06 20.50
N ASN A 405 11.63 -4.20 20.63
CA ASN A 405 12.65 -3.40 19.95
C ASN A 405 13.40 -4.21 18.86
N PRO A 406 13.55 -3.70 17.62
CA PRO A 406 14.45 -4.27 16.62
C PRO A 406 15.81 -3.54 16.56
N ARG A 407 16.67 -3.61 17.60
CA ARG A 407 18.15 -3.57 17.52
C ARG A 407 18.82 -3.51 18.91
N PHE A 408 19.63 -4.52 19.20
CA PHE A 408 20.88 -4.39 19.93
C PHE A 408 21.96 -4.90 18.96
N THR A 409 22.73 -4.00 18.36
CA THR A 409 24.00 -4.37 17.71
C THR A 409 25.13 -3.87 18.58
N SER A 410 25.96 -4.81 19.01
CA SER A 410 27.09 -4.63 19.91
C SER A 410 28.08 -3.56 19.43
N ASP A 411 28.27 -2.50 20.21
CA ASP A 411 29.58 -1.89 20.34
C ASP A 411 29.78 -1.30 21.75
N PHE A 412 30.26 -2.14 22.67
CA PHE A 412 30.85 -1.69 23.94
C PHE A 412 32.17 -2.43 24.12
N THR A 413 33.24 -1.89 23.55
CA THR A 413 34.61 -2.30 23.90
C THR A 413 35.01 -1.73 25.26
N GLN A 414 34.34 -2.16 26.34
CA GLN A 414 34.81 -1.96 27.72
C GLN A 414 34.77 -3.33 28.43
N PRO A 415 35.93 -3.92 28.76
CA PRO A 415 35.98 -5.22 29.42
C PRO A 415 35.50 -5.07 30.87
N GLY A 416 34.25 -5.45 31.15
CA GLY A 416 33.75 -5.53 32.52
C GLY A 416 32.23 -5.47 32.74
N SER A 417 31.41 -5.08 31.75
CA SER A 417 29.94 -5.10 31.91
C SER A 417 29.33 -6.36 31.33
N ALA A 418 28.42 -6.97 32.08
CA ALA A 418 27.68 -8.15 31.68
C ALA A 418 26.93 -7.93 30.36
N VAL A 419 26.94 -8.97 29.53
CA VAL A 419 26.23 -9.11 28.26
C VAL A 419 24.75 -8.71 28.44
N ILE A 420 24.27 -7.71 27.70
CA ILE A 420 22.83 -7.44 27.55
C ILE A 420 22.51 -7.59 26.05
N ASP A 421 21.80 -8.68 25.77
CA ASP A 421 21.21 -9.12 24.49
C ASP A 421 20.01 -8.24 24.07
N PRO A 422 19.42 -8.39 22.85
CA PRO A 422 18.16 -7.72 22.50
C PRO A 422 17.07 -7.95 23.56
N VAL A 423 16.71 -6.86 24.24
CA VAL A 423 15.72 -6.88 25.32
C VAL A 423 14.33 -6.66 24.74
N VAL A 424 13.52 -7.73 24.74
CA VAL A 424 12.05 -7.66 24.59
C VAL A 424 11.42 -7.61 25.97
N GLN A 425 10.45 -6.71 26.20
CA GLN A 425 9.66 -6.67 27.42
C GLN A 425 8.22 -7.08 27.13
N VAL A 426 7.81 -8.19 27.74
CA VAL A 426 6.41 -8.59 27.78
C VAL A 426 5.88 -8.25 29.17
N VAL A 427 4.86 -7.39 29.25
CA VAL A 427 4.43 -6.75 30.50
C VAL A 427 3.03 -7.19 30.90
N ASN A 428 2.93 -7.90 32.04
CA ASN A 428 1.68 -8.23 32.71
C ASN A 428 1.65 -7.56 34.10
N GLY A 429 1.20 -6.30 34.16
CA GLY A 429 1.04 -5.58 35.42
C GLY A 429 -0.33 -5.84 36.05
N VAL A 430 -0.38 -6.38 37.27
CA VAL A 430 -1.64 -6.68 37.98
C VAL A 430 -2.13 -5.49 38.84
N ASP A 431 -1.24 -4.61 39.32
CA ASP A 431 -1.58 -3.64 40.38
C ASP A 431 -1.18 -2.17 40.10
N GLY A 432 -1.06 -1.77 38.83
CA GLY A 432 -0.80 -0.34 38.50
C GLY A 432 0.61 0.15 38.83
N ASN A 433 1.56 -0.76 39.03
CA ASN A 433 3.00 -0.53 38.93
C ASN A 433 3.59 -1.62 38.02
N ILE A 434 4.76 -1.37 37.40
CA ILE A 434 5.56 -2.34 36.63
C ILE A 434 6.16 -3.42 37.56
N THR A 435 5.34 -4.03 38.40
CA THR A 435 5.78 -4.96 39.42
C THR A 435 4.99 -6.25 39.28
N THR A 436 5.59 -7.24 38.61
CA THR A 436 6.07 -8.46 39.28
C THR A 436 6.71 -9.48 38.34
N GLU A 437 6.50 -9.43 37.02
CA GLU A 437 7.28 -10.20 36.05
C GLU A 437 7.48 -9.41 34.74
N ILE A 438 8.64 -8.75 34.60
CA ILE A 438 9.16 -8.38 33.28
C ILE A 438 9.90 -9.62 32.76
N ASN A 439 9.25 -10.36 31.89
CA ASN A 439 9.89 -11.51 31.27
C ASN A 439 10.67 -11.03 30.04
N PHE A 440 11.99 -11.14 30.12
CA PHE A 440 12.90 -10.84 29.03
C PHE A 440 12.96 -12.04 28.08
N PHE A 441 12.58 -11.83 26.82
CA PHE A 441 12.61 -12.87 25.79
C PHE A 441 13.59 -12.49 24.67
N LEU A 442 14.23 -13.49 24.08
CA LEU A 442 15.18 -13.30 22.98
C LEU A 442 14.47 -12.98 21.65
N GLU A 443 13.22 -13.43 21.45
CA GLU A 443 12.40 -13.15 20.26
C GLU A 443 10.90 -13.11 20.59
N THR A 444 10.18 -12.07 20.14
CA THR A 444 8.72 -11.97 20.30
C THR A 444 7.92 -12.84 19.33
N ARG A 445 8.52 -13.28 18.22
CA ARG A 445 7.85 -13.99 17.13
C ARG A 445 6.56 -13.29 16.67
N LEU A 446 6.70 -12.01 16.33
CA LEU A 446 5.65 -11.22 15.72
C LEU A 446 5.71 -11.30 14.19
N GLU A 447 4.57 -11.13 13.54
CA GLU A 447 4.53 -10.87 12.11
C GLU A 447 4.85 -9.42 11.74
N LEU A 448 4.95 -9.16 10.43
CA LEU A 448 4.85 -7.81 9.89
C LEU A 448 3.41 -7.28 10.00
N LEU A 449 3.30 -5.96 10.15
CA LEU A 449 2.02 -5.26 10.12
C LEU A 449 1.38 -5.37 8.73
N ARG A 450 0.20 -5.98 8.68
CA ARG A 450 -0.59 -6.17 7.46
C ARG A 450 -2.08 -6.25 7.77
N ASP A 451 -2.92 -6.26 6.75
CA ASP A 451 -4.34 -6.57 6.91
C ASP A 451 -4.51 -8.06 7.26
N ASN A 452 -5.14 -8.36 8.39
CA ASN A 452 -5.40 -9.74 8.84
C ASN A 452 -6.90 -10.03 8.97
N GLY A 453 -7.73 -9.31 8.20
CA GLY A 453 -9.19 -9.47 8.23
C GLY A 453 -9.90 -8.75 9.37
N GLY A 454 -9.17 -7.87 10.04
CA GLY A 454 -9.61 -7.12 11.19
C GLY A 454 -10.29 -5.81 10.88
N LEU A 455 -10.52 -5.04 11.94
CA LEU A 455 -11.02 -3.66 11.84
C LEU A 455 -9.93 -2.71 11.32
N VAL A 456 -8.68 -3.07 11.56
CA VAL A 456 -7.46 -2.33 11.20
C VAL A 456 -6.35 -3.31 10.86
N PRO A 457 -5.31 -2.91 10.10
CA PRO A 457 -4.09 -3.70 9.96
C PRO A 457 -3.51 -3.99 11.34
N THR A 458 -3.08 -5.22 11.60
CA THR A 458 -2.57 -5.63 12.92
C THR A 458 -1.30 -6.47 12.77
N ILE A 459 -0.62 -6.68 13.90
CA ILE A 459 0.50 -7.60 14.01
C ILE A 459 -0.04 -8.87 14.67
N LEU A 460 0.03 -10.01 13.96
CA LEU A 460 -0.31 -11.30 14.54
C LEU A 460 0.86 -11.87 15.33
N LEU A 461 0.52 -12.62 16.38
CA LEU A 461 1.46 -13.51 17.04
C LEU A 461 1.72 -14.73 16.15
N LYS A 462 2.96 -15.20 16.09
CA LYS A 462 3.31 -16.49 15.49
C LYS A 462 3.37 -17.58 16.56
N ARG A 463 3.20 -18.83 16.15
CA ARG A 463 3.28 -19.99 17.01
C ARG A 463 4.58 -20.01 17.82
N GLY A 464 4.44 -20.24 19.13
CA GLY A 464 5.55 -20.24 20.08
C GLY A 464 6.03 -18.85 20.49
N SER A 465 5.30 -17.79 20.13
CA SER A 465 5.50 -16.48 20.73
C SER A 465 5.30 -16.56 22.25
N PRO A 466 6.16 -15.89 23.04
CA PRO A 466 5.99 -15.82 24.49
C PRO A 466 4.78 -14.98 24.94
N ALA A 467 4.12 -14.27 24.02
CA ALA A 467 2.90 -13.52 24.32
C ALA A 467 1.65 -14.42 24.38
N ILE A 468 1.74 -15.65 23.85
CA ILE A 468 0.61 -16.60 23.78
C ILE A 468 0.32 -17.18 25.17
N ASP A 469 -0.96 -17.25 25.53
CA ASP A 469 -1.53 -17.77 26.77
C ASP A 469 -0.89 -17.17 28.04
N SER A 470 -0.41 -15.94 27.95
CA SER A 470 0.44 -15.34 29.00
C SER A 470 -0.15 -14.08 29.65
N GLY A 471 -1.29 -13.58 29.15
CA GLY A 471 -1.99 -12.44 29.72
C GLY A 471 -2.90 -12.80 30.91
N ASN A 472 -3.54 -11.79 31.48
CA ASN A 472 -4.48 -11.93 32.59
C ASN A 472 -5.92 -11.61 32.14
N ASN A 473 -6.81 -12.61 32.24
CA ASN A 473 -8.22 -12.50 31.88
C ASN A 473 -8.98 -11.46 32.73
N ASP A 474 -8.59 -11.26 33.99
CA ASP A 474 -9.25 -10.30 34.89
C ASP A 474 -9.07 -8.85 34.39
N LEU A 475 -8.01 -8.60 33.61
CA LEU A 475 -7.68 -7.31 33.00
C LEU A 475 -8.39 -7.09 31.65
N LEU A 476 -9.35 -7.95 31.27
CA LEU A 476 -10.28 -7.71 30.15
C LEU A 476 -11.52 -6.89 30.56
N THR A 477 -11.57 -6.46 31.83
CA THR A 477 -12.60 -5.57 32.37
C THR A 477 -11.91 -4.29 32.86
N ILE A 478 -11.92 -3.24 32.05
CA ILE A 478 -11.22 -1.98 32.31
C ILE A 478 -12.19 -0.82 32.05
N PRO A 479 -12.73 -0.14 33.08
CA PRO A 479 -13.66 0.96 32.89
C PRO A 479 -13.11 2.03 31.91
N PRO A 480 -13.91 2.53 30.96
CA PRO A 480 -15.36 2.27 30.78
C PRO A 480 -15.71 0.99 30.01
N PHE A 481 -14.74 0.14 29.67
CA PHE A 481 -14.90 -1.07 28.87
C PHE A 481 -15.13 -2.31 29.75
N ASP A 482 -16.36 -2.83 29.71
CA ASP A 482 -16.69 -4.11 30.32
C ASP A 482 -16.68 -5.22 29.27
N ASN A 483 -16.00 -6.34 29.56
CA ASN A 483 -15.98 -7.57 28.74
C ASN A 483 -15.41 -7.38 27.33
N ILE A 484 -14.10 -7.11 27.21
CA ILE A 484 -13.40 -7.14 25.92
C ILE A 484 -13.40 -8.58 25.38
N VAL A 485 -14.32 -8.88 24.46
CA VAL A 485 -14.53 -10.24 23.92
C VAL A 485 -13.74 -10.54 22.65
N THR A 486 -13.29 -9.50 21.93
CA THR A 486 -12.55 -9.65 20.67
C THR A 486 -11.27 -8.81 20.65
N ASP A 487 -10.28 -9.28 19.88
CA ASP A 487 -9.04 -8.59 19.56
C ASP A 487 -9.22 -7.54 18.44
N SER A 488 -8.14 -6.85 18.05
CA SER A 488 -8.14 -5.87 16.94
C SER A 488 -8.52 -6.47 15.57
N SER A 489 -8.40 -7.79 15.43
CA SER A 489 -8.79 -8.56 14.25
C SER A 489 -10.24 -9.05 14.29
N SER A 490 -11.05 -8.60 15.27
CA SER A 490 -12.40 -9.12 15.52
C SER A 490 -12.46 -10.62 15.82
N ARG A 491 -11.35 -11.20 16.28
CA ARG A 491 -11.24 -12.60 16.69
C ARG A 491 -11.38 -12.71 18.21
N ASN A 492 -11.74 -13.89 18.71
CA ASN A 492 -11.99 -14.07 20.14
C ASN A 492 -10.73 -13.73 20.96
N ARG A 493 -10.92 -13.05 22.09
CA ARG A 493 -9.81 -12.59 22.93
C ARG A 493 -9.34 -13.59 23.99
N VAL A 494 -10.05 -14.71 24.14
CA VAL A 494 -9.66 -15.78 25.07
C VAL A 494 -9.78 -17.09 24.33
N ILE A 495 -8.65 -17.63 23.89
CA ILE A 495 -8.52 -18.99 23.39
C ILE A 495 -7.75 -19.82 24.43
N ASN A 496 -7.98 -21.13 24.47
CA ASN A 496 -7.31 -22.03 25.43
C ASN A 496 -7.39 -21.64 26.93
N LEU A 497 -8.43 -20.88 27.31
CA LEU A 497 -8.73 -20.38 28.67
C LEU A 497 -7.91 -19.16 29.14
N THR A 498 -6.91 -18.69 28.39
CA THR A 498 -6.07 -17.54 28.79
C THR A 498 -5.96 -16.55 27.64
N VAL A 499 -6.03 -15.26 27.93
CA VAL A 499 -5.80 -14.20 26.94
C VAL A 499 -4.34 -14.06 26.56
N ASP A 500 -4.06 -13.79 25.30
CA ASP A 500 -2.72 -13.43 24.84
C ASP A 500 -2.37 -11.98 25.14
N MET A 501 -1.08 -11.68 25.26
CA MET A 501 -0.62 -10.29 25.35
C MET A 501 -0.49 -9.66 23.96
N GLY A 502 -0.79 -8.37 23.87
CA GLY A 502 -0.72 -7.60 22.62
C GLY A 502 -2.08 -7.29 22.01
N ALA A 503 -2.13 -6.71 20.82
CA ALA A 503 -3.39 -6.30 20.17
C ALA A 503 -4.13 -7.44 19.47
N SER A 504 -3.53 -8.63 19.39
CA SER A 504 -4.05 -9.81 18.69
C SER A 504 -4.00 -11.06 19.57
N GLU A 505 -4.93 -11.98 19.29
CA GLU A 505 -4.94 -13.33 19.86
C GLU A 505 -4.39 -14.34 18.83
N TYR A 506 -3.52 -15.24 19.25
CA TYR A 506 -3.12 -16.40 18.48
C TYR A 506 -4.25 -17.43 18.46
N GLN A 507 -4.76 -17.70 17.26
CA GLN A 507 -5.77 -18.72 17.05
C GLN A 507 -5.65 -19.34 15.66
N PRO A 508 -6.12 -20.59 15.47
CA PRO A 508 -6.15 -21.20 14.15
C PRO A 508 -6.93 -20.38 13.12
N PHE A 509 -6.49 -20.44 11.86
CA PHE A 509 -7.22 -19.87 10.74
C PHE A 509 -8.30 -20.83 10.26
N ALA A 510 -9.55 -20.38 10.28
CA ALA A 510 -10.63 -21.13 9.66
C ALA A 510 -10.45 -21.18 8.13
N THR A 511 -10.85 -22.29 7.50
CA THR A 511 -10.76 -22.49 6.05
C THR A 511 -12.12 -22.78 5.44
N GLU A 512 -12.26 -22.50 4.14
CA GLU A 512 -13.40 -22.89 3.32
C GLU A 512 -12.91 -23.72 2.13
N THR A 513 -13.48 -24.91 1.96
CA THR A 513 -13.17 -25.81 0.83
C THR A 513 -14.30 -25.77 -0.19
N LYS A 514 -13.96 -25.61 -1.46
CA LYS A 514 -14.90 -25.68 -2.59
C LYS A 514 -14.42 -26.70 -3.61
N ILE A 515 -15.34 -27.48 -4.16
CA ILE A 515 -15.08 -28.47 -5.21
C ILE A 515 -15.91 -28.16 -6.45
N VAL A 516 -15.29 -28.29 -7.63
CA VAL A 516 -15.94 -28.18 -8.93
C VAL A 516 -15.53 -29.38 -9.79
N SER A 517 -16.47 -29.94 -10.55
CA SER A 517 -16.14 -30.93 -11.57
C SER A 517 -15.92 -30.23 -12.92
N LEU A 518 -14.75 -30.47 -13.54
CA LEU A 518 -14.39 -29.84 -14.82
C LEU A 518 -15.08 -30.49 -16.02
N ASN A 519 -15.58 -31.72 -15.86
CA ASN A 519 -16.22 -32.48 -16.92
C ASN A 519 -17.43 -33.27 -16.41
N ASN A 520 -18.57 -32.56 -16.38
CA ASN A 520 -19.87 -33.09 -15.96
C ASN A 520 -20.96 -32.73 -17.00
N PRO A 521 -21.64 -33.71 -17.64
CA PRO A 521 -21.46 -35.16 -17.48
C PRO A 521 -20.17 -35.67 -18.14
N SER A 522 -19.73 -36.87 -17.75
CA SER A 522 -18.63 -37.62 -18.38
C SER A 522 -19.09 -39.00 -18.85
N ALA A 523 -18.31 -39.68 -19.70
CA ALA A 523 -18.60 -41.04 -20.14
C ALA A 523 -17.93 -42.08 -19.22
N LEU A 524 -18.52 -43.27 -19.09
CA LEU A 524 -17.99 -44.36 -18.27
C LEU A 524 -16.55 -44.72 -18.69
N GLY A 525 -15.64 -44.72 -17.72
CA GLY A 525 -14.21 -45.00 -17.93
C GLY A 525 -13.37 -43.80 -18.38
N ASN A 526 -13.98 -42.65 -18.71
CA ASN A 526 -13.24 -41.42 -18.94
C ASN A 526 -12.75 -40.84 -17.62
N LEU A 527 -11.59 -40.20 -17.67
CA LEU A 527 -11.04 -39.46 -16.55
C LEU A 527 -11.96 -38.28 -16.20
N VAL A 528 -12.43 -38.20 -14.96
CA VAL A 528 -13.14 -37.05 -14.39
C VAL A 528 -12.18 -36.28 -13.50
N THR A 529 -12.05 -34.98 -13.73
CA THR A 529 -11.17 -34.11 -12.95
C THR A 529 -12.00 -33.19 -12.07
N PHE A 530 -11.71 -33.23 -10.78
CA PHE A 530 -12.22 -32.31 -9.78
C PHE A 530 -11.16 -31.28 -9.47
N GLU A 531 -11.54 -30.02 -9.55
CA GLU A 531 -10.74 -28.91 -9.04
C GLU A 531 -11.26 -28.55 -7.65
N ILE A 532 -10.37 -28.53 -6.68
CA ILE A 532 -10.67 -28.21 -5.29
C ILE A 532 -9.86 -26.96 -4.92
N SER A 533 -10.55 -25.92 -4.45
CA SER A 533 -9.92 -24.72 -3.90
C SER A 533 -10.15 -24.66 -2.40
N VAL A 534 -9.12 -24.32 -1.64
CA VAL A 534 -9.18 -24.06 -0.20
C VAL A 534 -8.69 -22.65 0.06
N ILE A 535 -9.51 -21.85 0.71
CA ILE A 535 -9.17 -20.47 1.09
C ILE A 535 -9.31 -20.30 2.60
N GLY A 536 -8.53 -19.41 3.18
CA GLY A 536 -8.73 -18.96 4.55
C GLY A 536 -9.93 -18.02 4.61
N THR A 537 -10.64 -18.00 5.74
CA THR A 537 -11.84 -17.15 5.89
C THR A 537 -11.50 -15.69 6.19
N VAL A 538 -10.23 -15.34 6.38
CA VAL A 538 -9.75 -13.97 6.57
C VAL A 538 -8.61 -13.63 5.59
N PRO A 539 -8.43 -12.36 5.20
CA PRO A 539 -7.26 -11.90 4.45
C PRO A 539 -5.94 -12.48 4.93
N ASN A 540 -5.06 -12.83 3.99
CA ASN A 540 -3.72 -13.36 4.24
C ASN A 540 -3.65 -14.68 5.05
N SER A 541 -4.78 -15.39 5.18
CA SER A 541 -4.85 -16.68 5.88
C SER A 541 -5.03 -17.88 4.96
N ASN A 542 -4.77 -17.74 3.66
CA ASN A 542 -4.91 -18.86 2.72
C ASN A 542 -3.87 -19.95 3.04
N PRO A 543 -4.29 -21.23 3.20
CA PRO A 543 -3.34 -22.31 3.27
C PRO A 543 -2.66 -22.49 1.91
N THR A 544 -1.34 -22.52 1.89
CA THR A 544 -0.54 -22.73 0.67
C THR A 544 -0.18 -24.20 0.43
N THR A 545 -0.51 -25.05 1.39
CA THR A 545 -0.23 -26.49 1.41
C THR A 545 -1.20 -27.17 2.38
N GLY A 546 -1.26 -28.50 2.33
CA GLY A 546 -2.11 -29.34 3.17
C GLY A 546 -2.77 -30.43 2.34
N ILE A 547 -3.50 -31.33 3.01
CA ILE A 547 -4.08 -32.52 2.38
C ILE A 547 -5.57 -32.30 2.15
N VAL A 548 -6.02 -32.57 0.93
CA VAL A 548 -7.43 -32.60 0.55
C VAL A 548 -7.83 -34.05 0.24
N SER A 549 -8.86 -34.53 0.92
CA SER A 549 -9.44 -35.86 0.76
C SER A 549 -10.79 -35.75 0.03
N VAL A 550 -10.96 -36.47 -1.08
CA VAL A 550 -12.21 -36.47 -1.88
C VAL A 550 -13.03 -37.72 -1.57
N TYR A 551 -14.29 -37.53 -1.24
CA TYR A 551 -15.20 -38.60 -0.81
C TYR A 551 -16.45 -38.67 -1.69
N LEU A 552 -16.99 -39.88 -1.77
CA LEU A 552 -18.39 -40.11 -2.14
C LEU A 552 -19.31 -39.66 -1.01
N GLU A 553 -20.54 -39.29 -1.35
CA GLU A 553 -21.58 -38.90 -0.39
C GLU A 553 -21.86 -39.98 0.67
N ASN A 554 -21.64 -41.26 0.34
CA ASN A 554 -21.74 -42.39 1.27
C ASN A 554 -20.54 -42.54 2.24
N GLY A 555 -19.56 -41.64 2.18
CA GLY A 555 -18.36 -41.63 3.03
C GLY A 555 -17.16 -42.40 2.50
N THR A 556 -17.23 -43.00 1.31
CA THR A 556 -16.10 -43.73 0.71
C THR A 556 -15.03 -42.76 0.21
N LEU A 557 -13.77 -42.93 0.63
CA LEU A 557 -12.64 -42.15 0.12
C LEU A 557 -12.32 -42.54 -1.33
N LEU A 558 -12.32 -41.57 -2.24
CA LEU A 558 -11.90 -41.75 -3.63
C LEU A 558 -10.39 -41.55 -3.79
N GLY A 559 -9.81 -40.63 -3.02
CA GLY A 559 -8.38 -40.38 -2.99
C GLY A 559 -8.04 -39.07 -2.31
N THR A 560 -6.75 -38.78 -2.22
CA THR A 560 -6.23 -37.56 -1.62
C THR A 560 -5.36 -36.81 -2.63
N SER A 561 -5.27 -35.50 -2.44
CA SER A 561 -4.35 -34.64 -3.18
C SER A 561 -3.76 -33.59 -2.26
N LYS A 562 -2.57 -33.08 -2.62
CA LYS A 562 -1.90 -32.01 -1.87
C LYS A 562 -2.26 -30.67 -2.50
N LEU A 563 -2.53 -29.65 -1.69
CA LEU A 563 -2.63 -28.27 -2.17
C LEU A 563 -1.32 -27.80 -2.79
N ASN A 564 -1.42 -27.13 -3.94
CA ASN A 564 -0.34 -26.38 -4.56
C ASN A 564 -0.81 -24.93 -4.67
N GLY A 565 -0.35 -24.08 -3.75
CA GLY A 565 -1.04 -22.81 -3.47
C GLY A 565 -2.40 -23.08 -2.82
N THR A 566 -3.46 -22.42 -3.31
CA THR A 566 -4.83 -22.57 -2.77
C THR A 566 -5.67 -23.60 -3.52
N VAL A 567 -5.13 -24.26 -4.54
CA VAL A 567 -5.88 -25.16 -5.41
C VAL A 567 -5.19 -26.51 -5.52
N THR A 568 -5.97 -27.56 -5.70
CA THR A 568 -5.49 -28.87 -6.10
C THR A 568 -6.47 -29.54 -7.05
N GLN A 569 -5.98 -30.48 -7.85
CA GLN A 569 -6.82 -31.31 -8.69
C GLN A 569 -6.78 -32.76 -8.23
N PHE A 570 -7.93 -33.42 -8.29
CA PHE A 570 -8.08 -34.84 -8.08
C PHE A 570 -8.79 -35.44 -9.30
N ALA A 571 -8.20 -36.45 -9.93
CA ALA A 571 -8.76 -37.08 -11.10
C ALA A 571 -9.04 -38.57 -10.88
N THR A 572 -10.18 -39.07 -11.36
CA THR A 572 -10.54 -40.49 -11.28
C THR A 572 -11.35 -40.95 -12.49
N SER A 573 -11.12 -42.19 -12.94
CA SER A 573 -11.91 -42.87 -13.97
C SER A 573 -12.78 -44.00 -13.41
N THR A 574 -12.85 -44.15 -12.09
CA THR A 574 -13.49 -45.30 -11.41
C THR A 574 -14.94 -45.04 -10.99
N LEU A 575 -15.50 -43.89 -11.33
CA LEU A 575 -16.87 -43.53 -10.94
C LEU A 575 -17.90 -44.42 -11.67
N PRO A 576 -18.92 -44.93 -10.95
CA PRO A 576 -19.95 -45.78 -11.55
C PRO A 576 -20.88 -44.99 -12.46
N GLN A 577 -21.50 -45.68 -13.42
CA GLN A 577 -22.54 -45.10 -14.27
C GLN A 577 -23.73 -44.60 -13.42
N GLY A 578 -24.25 -43.41 -13.72
CA GLY A 578 -25.30 -42.75 -12.95
C GLY A 578 -24.85 -41.42 -12.36
N THR A 579 -25.67 -40.84 -11.48
CA THR A 579 -25.36 -39.58 -10.78
C THR A 579 -24.86 -39.89 -9.37
N THR A 580 -23.68 -39.38 -9.02
CA THR A 580 -22.99 -39.66 -7.76
C THR A 580 -22.68 -38.36 -7.03
N GLY A 581 -23.02 -38.26 -5.75
CA GLY A 581 -22.65 -37.13 -4.88
C GLY A 581 -21.19 -37.22 -4.42
N ILE A 582 -20.47 -36.11 -4.48
CA ILE A 582 -19.03 -36.00 -4.20
C ILE A 582 -18.76 -34.73 -3.38
N PHE A 583 -17.93 -34.83 -2.35
CA PHE A 583 -17.45 -33.68 -1.58
C PHE A 583 -15.96 -33.82 -1.25
N ALA A 584 -15.31 -32.72 -0.90
CA ALA A 584 -13.92 -32.68 -0.46
C ALA A 584 -13.82 -32.25 1.00
N ILE A 585 -12.82 -32.75 1.71
CA ILE A 585 -12.41 -32.31 3.05
C ILE A 585 -10.97 -31.84 2.95
N TYR A 586 -10.70 -30.61 3.35
CA TYR A 586 -9.36 -30.16 3.70
C TYR A 586 -9.08 -30.57 5.14
N GLU A 587 -8.02 -31.34 5.35
CA GLU A 587 -7.58 -31.75 6.68
C GLU A 587 -6.91 -30.57 7.42
N SER A 588 -6.94 -30.56 8.75
CA SER A 588 -6.23 -29.53 9.50
C SER A 588 -4.72 -29.59 9.21
N TYR A 589 -4.09 -28.42 9.14
CA TYR A 589 -2.68 -28.30 8.81
C TYR A 589 -1.99 -27.32 9.75
N THR A 590 -0.78 -27.66 10.21
CA THR A 590 0.03 -26.78 11.05
C THR A 590 1.41 -26.67 10.44
N ASN A 591 1.92 -25.45 10.31
CA ASN A 591 3.30 -25.17 9.92
C ASN A 591 4.10 -24.61 11.12
N ALA A 592 5.26 -24.01 10.84
CA ALA A 592 6.10 -23.42 11.87
C ALA A 592 5.42 -22.26 12.62
N ASP A 593 4.58 -21.49 11.92
CA ASP A 593 4.04 -20.20 12.38
C ASP A 593 2.55 -20.24 12.74
N TYR A 594 1.75 -21.12 12.12
CA TYR A 594 0.27 -21.12 12.19
C TYR A 594 -0.37 -22.51 12.10
N THR A 595 -1.64 -22.55 12.50
CA THR A 595 -2.55 -23.68 12.31
C THR A 595 -3.74 -23.25 11.47
N TRP A 596 -4.16 -24.10 10.54
CA TRP A 596 -5.38 -23.99 9.74
C TRP A 596 -6.35 -25.11 10.11
N ASP A 597 -7.60 -24.75 10.34
CA ASP A 597 -8.66 -25.70 10.68
C ASP A 597 -9.10 -26.50 9.46
N SER A 598 -9.59 -27.72 9.71
CA SER A 598 -10.20 -28.55 8.67
C SER A 598 -11.51 -27.95 8.16
N SER A 599 -11.80 -28.10 6.87
CA SER A 599 -13.08 -27.66 6.29
C SER A 599 -13.63 -28.66 5.28
N LYS A 600 -14.96 -28.65 5.13
CA LYS A 600 -15.69 -29.57 4.25
C LYS A 600 -16.45 -28.78 3.18
N SER A 601 -16.33 -29.19 1.92
CA SER A 601 -17.07 -28.60 0.82
C SER A 601 -18.56 -28.97 0.82
N ALA A 602 -19.37 -28.17 0.12
CA ALA A 602 -20.67 -28.62 -0.32
C ALA A 602 -20.54 -29.88 -1.22
N THR A 603 -21.56 -30.74 -1.20
CA THR A 603 -21.64 -31.90 -2.10
C THR A 603 -22.05 -31.44 -3.50
N ILE A 604 -21.27 -31.84 -4.51
CA ILE A 604 -21.61 -31.69 -5.93
C ILE A 604 -22.05 -33.04 -6.51
N PHE A 605 -22.78 -33.03 -7.63
CA PHE A 605 -23.27 -34.25 -8.28
C PHE A 605 -22.60 -34.46 -9.64
N GLN A 606 -21.81 -35.53 -9.78
CA GLN A 606 -21.18 -35.94 -11.04
C GLN A 606 -22.06 -36.97 -11.75
N THR A 607 -22.34 -36.77 -13.04
CA THR A 607 -23.10 -37.72 -13.86
C THR A 607 -22.19 -38.46 -14.85
N ILE A 608 -22.22 -39.80 -14.81
CA ILE A 608 -21.51 -40.69 -15.72
C ILE A 608 -22.50 -41.37 -16.68
N THR A 609 -22.31 -41.18 -17.97
CA THR A 609 -23.14 -41.71 -19.07
C THR A 609 -22.48 -42.93 -19.74
N ALA A 610 -23.26 -43.78 -20.41
CA ALA A 610 -22.71 -44.92 -21.14
C ALA A 610 -21.80 -44.47 -22.29
N ALA A 611 -20.68 -45.17 -22.52
CA ALA A 611 -19.79 -44.87 -23.63
C ALA A 611 -20.51 -45.11 -24.98
N VAL A 612 -20.44 -44.13 -25.90
CA VAL A 612 -20.97 -44.28 -27.26
C VAL A 612 -19.95 -45.06 -28.09
N PRO A 613 -20.30 -46.18 -28.74
CA PRO A 613 -19.37 -46.94 -29.56
C PRO A 613 -18.97 -46.15 -30.83
N PRO A 614 -17.68 -46.19 -31.25
CA PRO A 614 -17.22 -45.44 -32.42
C PRO A 614 -17.77 -46.02 -33.73
N VAL A 615 -18.29 -45.16 -34.59
CA VAL A 615 -18.68 -45.49 -35.98
C VAL A 615 -17.44 -45.35 -36.87
N THR A 616 -16.98 -46.45 -37.50
CA THR A 616 -15.82 -46.43 -38.40
C THR A 616 -16.26 -46.41 -39.88
N PRO A 617 -15.80 -45.46 -40.71
CA PRO A 617 -15.82 -45.59 -42.17
C PRO A 617 -14.60 -46.39 -42.69
N PRO A 618 -14.70 -47.06 -43.86
CA PRO A 618 -13.71 -48.04 -44.31
C PRO A 618 -12.46 -47.36 -44.92
N VAL A 619 -11.26 -47.81 -44.54
CA VAL A 619 -10.00 -47.36 -45.14
C VAL A 619 -9.19 -48.57 -45.63
N THR A 620 -8.84 -48.52 -46.92
CA THR A 620 -7.96 -49.45 -47.66
C THR A 620 -6.49 -49.38 -47.20
N PRO A 621 -5.73 -50.49 -47.24
CA PRO A 621 -4.37 -50.55 -46.66
C PRO A 621 -3.26 -50.22 -47.68
N PRO A 622 -2.16 -49.54 -47.28
CA PRO A 622 -0.89 -49.57 -48.00
C PRO A 622 0.07 -50.62 -47.41
N VAL A 623 0.88 -51.16 -48.31
CA VAL A 623 1.83 -52.27 -48.12
C VAL A 623 3.18 -51.75 -47.62
N THR A 624 3.77 -52.39 -46.61
CA THR A 624 5.20 -52.25 -46.25
C THR A 624 5.88 -53.64 -46.17
N PRO A 625 7.07 -53.82 -46.78
CA PRO A 625 7.86 -55.05 -46.67
C PRO A 625 8.80 -55.06 -45.43
N PRO A 626 9.29 -56.25 -45.02
CA PRO A 626 9.74 -56.54 -43.66
C PRO A 626 11.23 -56.29 -43.44
N VAL A 627 11.61 -55.87 -42.23
CA VAL A 627 12.99 -55.92 -41.76
C VAL A 627 13.04 -56.62 -40.39
N THR A 628 13.78 -57.72 -40.40
CA THR A 628 14.11 -58.65 -39.29
C THR A 628 15.00 -58.01 -38.21
N PRO A 629 14.87 -58.43 -36.94
CA PRO A 629 15.70 -57.93 -35.83
C PRO A 629 16.97 -58.78 -35.61
N PRO A 630 18.10 -58.19 -35.16
CA PRO A 630 19.18 -58.92 -34.53
C PRO A 630 19.09 -58.88 -33.00
N VAL A 631 19.34 -60.05 -32.43
CA VAL A 631 19.39 -60.39 -31.01
C VAL A 631 20.77 -60.06 -30.44
N THR A 632 20.85 -59.51 -29.23
CA THR A 632 22.07 -59.59 -28.38
C THR A 632 21.71 -59.71 -26.88
N PRO A 633 22.56 -60.39 -26.07
CA PRO A 633 22.19 -61.15 -24.86
C PRO A 633 22.26 -60.36 -23.52
N PRO A 634 21.81 -60.95 -22.38
CA PRO A 634 21.57 -60.22 -21.13
C PRO A 634 22.84 -59.99 -20.32
N VAL A 635 22.96 -58.82 -19.70
CA VAL A 635 24.04 -58.48 -18.76
C VAL A 635 23.47 -58.46 -17.35
N THR A 636 23.99 -59.35 -16.49
CA THR A 636 23.75 -59.44 -15.04
C THR A 636 24.34 -58.25 -14.27
N PRO A 637 23.71 -57.80 -13.15
CA PRO A 637 24.24 -56.72 -12.31
C PRO A 637 25.33 -57.19 -11.33
N PRO A 638 26.36 -56.38 -11.02
CA PRO A 638 27.25 -56.65 -9.90
C PRO A 638 26.66 -56.13 -8.59
N VAL A 639 26.64 -57.00 -7.59
CA VAL A 639 26.31 -56.70 -6.19
C VAL A 639 27.61 -56.26 -5.49
N THR A 640 27.62 -55.06 -4.92
CA THR A 640 28.66 -54.60 -3.97
C THR A 640 28.07 -54.50 -2.56
N PRO A 641 28.78 -54.98 -1.51
CA PRO A 641 28.31 -54.96 -0.13
C PRO A 641 28.38 -53.56 0.50
N PRO A 642 27.56 -53.26 1.52
CA PRO A 642 27.53 -51.96 2.16
C PRO A 642 28.75 -51.77 3.07
N VAL A 643 29.48 -50.67 2.88
CA VAL A 643 30.54 -50.21 3.79
C VAL A 643 29.93 -49.13 4.68
N THR A 644 29.83 -49.40 5.97
CA THR A 644 29.42 -48.45 7.01
C THR A 644 30.60 -47.54 7.37
N PRO A 645 30.50 -46.20 7.26
CA PRO A 645 31.49 -45.30 7.83
C PRO A 645 31.28 -45.14 9.35
N PRO A 646 32.36 -44.89 10.13
CA PRO A 646 32.28 -44.71 11.57
C PRO A 646 31.61 -43.39 11.94
N VAL A 647 30.69 -43.46 12.89
CA VAL A 647 30.00 -42.31 13.47
C VAL A 647 30.91 -41.65 14.50
N THR A 648 31.55 -40.54 14.14
CA THR A 648 32.01 -39.54 15.10
C THR A 648 30.87 -38.54 15.35
N PRO A 649 30.55 -38.20 16.61
CA PRO A 649 29.53 -37.20 16.90
C PRO A 649 29.90 -35.86 16.25
N PRO A 650 28.94 -35.12 15.65
CA PRO A 650 29.23 -33.84 15.04
C PRO A 650 29.71 -32.88 16.12
N VAL A 651 30.93 -32.38 15.97
CA VAL A 651 31.35 -31.16 16.67
C VAL A 651 30.64 -30.04 15.93
N THR A 652 29.62 -29.44 16.56
CA THR A 652 28.93 -28.28 16.04
C THR A 652 29.97 -27.18 15.81
N PRO A 653 30.16 -26.67 14.58
CA PRO A 653 30.93 -25.46 14.37
C PRO A 653 30.33 -24.34 15.23
N PRO A 654 31.14 -23.40 15.75
CA PRO A 654 30.60 -22.22 16.41
C PRO A 654 29.61 -21.54 15.45
N VAL A 655 28.37 -21.38 15.91
CA VAL A 655 27.31 -20.71 15.16
C VAL A 655 27.78 -19.27 14.99
N THR A 656 28.27 -18.97 13.79
CA THR A 656 28.54 -17.59 13.39
C THR A 656 27.16 -16.94 13.24
N PRO A 657 26.94 -15.73 13.76
CA PRO A 657 25.67 -15.02 13.55
C PRO A 657 25.30 -15.05 12.06
N PRO A 658 24.02 -15.24 11.70
CA PRO A 658 23.62 -15.15 10.30
C PRO A 658 24.09 -13.81 9.75
N ALA A 659 24.84 -13.84 8.65
CA ALA A 659 25.25 -12.63 7.95
C ALA A 659 24.00 -11.81 7.59
N PRO A 660 24.08 -10.46 7.62
CA PRO A 660 22.97 -9.62 7.21
C PRO A 660 22.46 -10.05 5.80
N PRO A 661 21.14 -10.00 5.56
CA PRO A 661 20.58 -10.38 4.27
C PRO A 661 21.21 -9.52 3.17
N ARG A 662 21.82 -10.18 2.18
CA ARG A 662 22.53 -9.53 1.08
C ARG A 662 21.54 -9.06 0.02
N ILE A 663 21.71 -7.84 -0.47
CA ILE A 663 20.95 -7.32 -1.61
C ILE A 663 21.47 -7.98 -2.88
N ALA A 664 20.56 -8.61 -3.64
CA ALA A 664 20.84 -9.21 -4.94
C ALA A 664 20.31 -8.35 -6.09
N PHE A 665 19.13 -7.73 -5.90
CA PHE A 665 18.53 -6.78 -6.84
C PHE A 665 17.66 -5.76 -6.09
N ALA A 666 17.24 -4.70 -6.78
CA ALA A 666 16.37 -3.67 -6.24
C ALA A 666 15.13 -3.44 -7.12
N ALA A 667 14.07 -2.94 -6.50
CA ALA A 667 12.88 -2.47 -7.18
C ALA A 667 12.53 -1.04 -6.76
N GLY A 668 12.15 -0.21 -7.74
CA GLY A 668 11.63 1.14 -7.55
C GLY A 668 10.19 1.27 -8.04
N THR A 669 9.38 2.07 -7.34
CA THR A 669 8.01 2.38 -7.77
C THR A 669 8.00 3.15 -9.08
N GLY A 670 7.09 2.83 -10.01
CA GLY A 670 6.82 3.68 -11.17
C GLY A 670 6.08 4.99 -10.84
N ALA A 671 5.74 5.76 -11.88
CA ALA A 671 5.05 7.03 -11.74
C ALA A 671 3.69 6.91 -11.02
N GLY A 672 3.35 7.90 -10.20
CA GLY A 672 2.14 7.91 -9.36
C GLY A 672 2.30 7.23 -7.99
N GLY A 673 3.44 6.57 -7.74
CA GLY A 673 3.83 6.05 -6.42
C GLY A 673 4.81 7.02 -5.75
N GLY A 674 4.85 7.03 -4.41
CA GLY A 674 5.90 7.74 -3.66
C GLY A 674 7.28 7.10 -3.96
N PRO A 675 8.41 7.75 -3.64
CA PRO A 675 9.73 7.36 -4.15
C PRO A 675 10.35 6.19 -3.38
N ILE A 676 9.62 5.08 -3.29
CA ILE A 676 9.96 3.91 -2.50
C ILE A 676 10.89 3.00 -3.31
N VAL A 677 11.96 2.54 -2.67
CA VAL A 677 12.88 1.54 -3.18
C VAL A 677 12.96 0.38 -2.21
N ASN A 678 12.77 -0.83 -2.72
CA ASN A 678 12.93 -2.08 -1.99
C ASN A 678 14.12 -2.85 -2.54
N GLY A 679 15.07 -3.22 -1.68
CA GLY A 679 16.14 -4.16 -2.01
C GLY A 679 15.73 -5.58 -1.61
N PHE A 680 16.06 -6.56 -2.44
CA PHE A 680 15.67 -7.96 -2.27
C PHE A 680 16.88 -8.89 -2.22
N THR A 681 16.76 -9.98 -1.48
CA THR A 681 17.70 -11.11 -1.54
C THR A 681 17.47 -11.94 -2.82
N ALA A 682 18.36 -12.89 -3.11
CA ALA A 682 18.20 -13.82 -4.23
C ALA A 682 16.82 -14.52 -4.23
N ASP A 683 16.39 -15.02 -3.08
CA ASP A 683 15.08 -15.68 -2.88
C ASP A 683 13.89 -14.70 -2.76
N GLY A 684 13.94 -13.52 -3.40
CA GLY A 684 12.82 -12.57 -3.49
C GLY A 684 12.35 -11.92 -2.17
N ASN A 685 13.00 -12.19 -1.05
CA ASN A 685 12.67 -11.59 0.25
C ASN A 685 13.20 -10.15 0.35
N THR A 686 12.41 -9.23 0.93
CA THR A 686 12.84 -7.84 1.14
C THR A 686 13.98 -7.77 2.16
N ALA A 687 15.14 -7.30 1.72
CA ALA A 687 16.31 -7.01 2.55
C ALA A 687 16.29 -5.58 3.12
N THR A 688 15.81 -4.60 2.33
CA THR A 688 15.70 -3.19 2.73
C THR A 688 14.52 -2.50 2.03
N SER A 689 14.01 -1.42 2.62
CA SER A 689 12.92 -0.60 2.08
C SER A 689 13.09 0.83 2.57
N PHE A 690 13.20 1.80 1.67
CA PHE A 690 13.41 3.20 2.02
C PHE A 690 12.88 4.16 0.95
N LEU A 691 12.80 5.45 1.30
CA LEU A 691 12.48 6.53 0.36
C LEU A 691 13.77 7.05 -0.27
N ALA A 692 13.92 6.91 -1.58
CA ALA A 692 15.10 7.39 -2.30
C ALA A 692 15.15 8.93 -2.38
N TYR A 693 13.97 9.57 -2.40
CA TYR A 693 13.78 11.01 -2.54
C TYR A 693 12.72 11.53 -1.57
N GLU A 694 12.47 12.84 -1.64
CA GLU A 694 11.46 13.51 -0.82
C GLU A 694 10.07 12.87 -1.05
N PHE A 695 9.32 12.51 0.00
CA PHE A 695 8.09 11.71 -0.12
C PHE A 695 7.02 12.31 -1.06
N SER A 696 6.96 13.65 -1.19
CA SER A 696 6.05 14.35 -2.12
C SER A 696 6.35 14.08 -3.60
N PHE A 697 7.54 13.55 -3.90
CA PHE A 697 7.92 13.19 -5.25
C PHE A 697 7.23 11.92 -5.72
N SER A 698 6.31 12.06 -6.68
CA SER A 698 5.52 10.96 -7.23
C SER A 698 5.93 10.56 -8.66
N GLY A 699 7.11 11.01 -9.11
CA GLY A 699 7.64 10.70 -10.45
C GLY A 699 8.05 9.23 -10.62
N GLY A 700 8.18 8.49 -9.51
CA GLY A 700 8.75 7.15 -9.47
C GLY A 700 10.28 7.15 -9.37
N VAL A 701 10.86 5.96 -9.23
CA VAL A 701 12.31 5.74 -9.03
C VAL A 701 12.78 4.66 -9.99
N TYR A 702 13.80 4.99 -10.78
CA TYR A 702 14.57 4.01 -11.54
C TYR A 702 15.74 3.55 -10.68
N VAL A 703 16.04 2.27 -10.70
CA VAL A 703 17.04 1.64 -9.81
C VAL A 703 18.02 0.82 -10.62
N ALA A 704 19.23 0.68 -10.10
CA ALA A 704 20.26 -0.26 -10.55
C ALA A 704 21.05 -0.75 -9.33
N THR A 705 21.66 -1.93 -9.44
CA THR A 705 22.55 -2.47 -8.41
C THR A 705 23.95 -2.74 -8.95
N GLY A 706 24.99 -2.37 -8.19
CA GLY A 706 26.41 -2.54 -8.54
C GLY A 706 27.30 -2.32 -7.33
N ASP A 707 28.42 -3.05 -7.19
CA ASP A 707 29.43 -2.75 -6.16
C ASP A 707 30.22 -1.50 -6.59
N VAL A 708 29.81 -0.33 -6.09
CA VAL A 708 30.43 0.95 -6.46
C VAL A 708 31.45 1.41 -5.43
N ASN A 709 31.45 0.81 -4.24
CA ASN A 709 32.29 1.20 -3.11
C ASN A 709 33.48 0.23 -2.87
N GLY A 710 33.46 -0.96 -3.48
CA GLY A 710 34.52 -1.96 -3.47
C GLY A 710 34.54 -2.90 -2.27
N ASP A 711 33.43 -3.01 -1.54
CA ASP A 711 33.32 -3.89 -0.37
C ASP A 711 32.92 -5.33 -0.72
N GLY A 712 32.66 -5.62 -2.00
CA GLY A 712 32.25 -6.92 -2.50
C GLY A 712 30.75 -7.19 -2.38
N PHE A 713 29.93 -6.19 -2.05
CA PHE A 713 28.48 -6.26 -1.97
C PHE A 713 27.82 -5.29 -2.98
N GLN A 714 26.60 -5.61 -3.39
CA GLN A 714 25.85 -4.78 -4.35
C GLN A 714 25.28 -3.53 -3.65
N ASP A 715 25.63 -2.34 -4.13
CA ASP A 715 25.03 -1.08 -3.70
C ASP A 715 23.76 -0.76 -4.51
N ILE A 716 22.88 0.08 -3.97
CA ILE A 716 21.67 0.55 -4.67
C ILE A 716 21.89 1.96 -5.22
N ILE A 717 21.74 2.11 -6.53
CA ILE A 717 21.79 3.39 -7.22
C ILE A 717 20.37 3.78 -7.63
N THR A 718 19.95 5.00 -7.28
CA THR A 718 18.62 5.51 -7.58
C THR A 718 18.69 6.74 -8.48
N ALA A 719 17.77 6.80 -9.44
CA ALA A 719 17.57 7.93 -10.31
C ALA A 719 16.08 8.33 -10.34
N PRO A 720 15.75 9.63 -10.36
CA PRO A 720 14.37 10.05 -10.22
C PRO A 720 13.63 9.95 -11.56
N GLY A 721 12.34 9.61 -11.49
CA GLY A 721 11.37 9.86 -12.55
C GLY A 721 11.13 11.34 -12.87
N ALA A 722 10.15 11.60 -13.73
CA ALA A 722 9.81 12.97 -14.13
C ALA A 722 9.28 13.80 -12.95
N GLY A 723 9.59 15.09 -12.92
CA GLY A 723 9.04 16.05 -11.95
C GLY A 723 10.00 16.51 -10.84
N ARG A 724 11.27 16.08 -10.83
CA ARG A 724 12.32 16.68 -9.99
C ARG A 724 13.64 16.84 -10.76
N ARG A 725 14.59 17.56 -10.14
CA ARG A 725 15.96 17.72 -10.66
C ARG A 725 16.66 16.35 -10.83
N PRO A 726 17.61 16.20 -11.77
CA PRO A 726 18.18 14.90 -12.14
C PRO A 726 19.28 14.47 -11.16
N GLU A 727 18.95 14.36 -9.87
CA GLU A 727 19.87 13.98 -8.80
C GLU A 727 19.87 12.46 -8.61
N VAL A 728 20.99 11.83 -8.94
CA VAL A 728 21.27 10.41 -8.69
C VAL A 728 21.79 10.26 -7.27
N ARG A 729 21.34 9.24 -6.54
CA ARG A 729 21.78 8.92 -5.17
C ARG A 729 22.26 7.48 -5.11
N ILE A 730 23.27 7.22 -4.30
CA ILE A 730 23.88 5.91 -4.11
C ILE A 730 23.79 5.54 -2.63
N PHE A 731 23.30 4.34 -2.36
CA PHE A 731 23.11 3.78 -1.02
C PHE A 731 23.94 2.52 -0.89
N ASP A 732 24.74 2.45 0.17
CA ASP A 732 25.55 1.28 0.50
C ASP A 732 24.65 0.06 0.74
N GLY A 733 24.92 -1.04 0.04
CA GLY A 733 24.17 -2.28 0.13
C GLY A 733 24.28 -3.00 1.46
N VAL A 734 25.31 -2.69 2.26
CA VAL A 734 25.57 -3.30 3.57
C VAL A 734 24.95 -2.46 4.69
N SER A 735 25.27 -1.17 4.76
CA SER A 735 24.78 -0.31 5.84
C SER A 735 23.43 0.36 5.57
N GLY A 736 23.02 0.46 4.29
CA GLY A 736 21.88 1.26 3.85
C GLY A 736 22.13 2.76 3.86
N ALA A 737 23.34 3.23 4.21
CA ALA A 737 23.67 4.65 4.25
C ALA A 737 23.80 5.23 2.84
N GLN A 738 23.33 6.47 2.64
CA GLN A 738 23.62 7.19 1.40
C GLN A 738 25.10 7.56 1.35
N ILE A 739 25.85 7.03 0.38
CA ILE A 739 27.29 7.24 0.23
C ILE A 739 27.65 8.30 -0.81
N ALA A 740 26.77 8.57 -1.78
CA ALA A 740 26.97 9.63 -2.76
C ALA A 740 25.65 10.21 -3.29
N SER A 741 25.72 11.45 -3.78
CA SER A 741 24.65 12.09 -4.54
C SER A 741 25.19 13.18 -5.46
N TYR A 742 24.73 13.22 -6.71
CA TYR A 742 25.15 14.25 -7.66
C TYR A 742 24.10 14.48 -8.76
N LEU A 743 24.24 15.60 -9.49
CA LEU A 743 23.37 15.93 -10.61
C LEU A 743 23.87 15.29 -11.91
N ALA A 744 23.08 14.35 -12.44
CA ALA A 744 23.35 13.67 -13.70
C ALA A 744 23.24 14.58 -14.93
N PHE A 745 22.41 15.61 -14.86
CA PHE A 745 22.19 16.60 -15.93
C PHE A 745 21.95 17.99 -15.36
N GLU A 746 21.62 18.95 -16.22
CA GLU A 746 21.37 20.34 -15.86
C GLU A 746 20.25 20.44 -14.79
N PRO A 747 20.40 21.28 -13.74
CA PRO A 747 19.46 21.31 -12.61
C PRO A 747 17.99 21.58 -12.99
N THR A 748 17.76 22.25 -14.13
CA THR A 748 16.43 22.59 -14.63
C THR A 748 15.76 21.48 -15.42
N PHE A 749 16.48 20.41 -15.76
CA PHE A 749 15.92 19.25 -16.45
C PHE A 749 15.08 18.42 -15.48
N GLN A 750 13.83 18.13 -15.85
CA GLN A 750 12.88 17.41 -14.99
C GLN A 750 12.21 16.23 -15.71
N GLY A 751 12.80 15.77 -16.83
CA GLY A 751 12.25 14.69 -17.65
C GLY A 751 12.41 13.29 -17.06
N GLY A 752 13.19 13.15 -15.98
CA GLY A 752 13.56 11.86 -15.39
C GLY A 752 14.90 11.33 -15.92
N VAL A 753 15.51 10.40 -15.20
CA VAL A 753 16.84 9.85 -15.49
C VAL A 753 16.82 8.33 -15.36
N PHE A 754 17.25 7.60 -16.39
CA PHE A 754 17.56 6.18 -16.27
C PHE A 754 18.98 6.00 -15.75
N VAL A 755 19.19 4.91 -15.01
CA VAL A 755 20.49 4.54 -14.44
C VAL A 755 20.78 3.07 -14.70
N ALA A 756 22.05 2.77 -14.92
CA ALA A 756 22.63 1.43 -14.97
C ALA A 756 24.03 1.47 -14.35
N THR A 757 24.61 0.30 -14.08
CA THR A 757 25.92 0.13 -13.45
C THR A 757 26.75 -0.89 -14.23
N GLY A 758 28.08 -0.75 -14.29
CA GLY A 758 28.96 -1.76 -14.92
C GLY A 758 30.43 -1.35 -14.91
N ASP A 759 31.37 -2.29 -14.95
CA ASP A 759 32.82 -1.99 -14.93
C ASP A 759 33.31 -1.59 -16.33
N ILE A 760 33.06 -0.33 -16.69
CA ILE A 760 33.41 0.23 -18.00
C ILE A 760 34.92 0.50 -18.09
N ASN A 761 35.52 0.93 -16.97
CA ASN A 761 36.90 1.37 -16.94
C ASN A 761 37.91 0.26 -16.57
N GLY A 762 37.44 -0.92 -16.17
CA GLY A 762 38.21 -2.12 -15.87
C GLY A 762 38.98 -2.03 -14.55
N ASP A 763 38.48 -1.28 -13.57
CA ASP A 763 39.08 -1.15 -12.24
C ASP A 763 38.52 -2.12 -11.20
N GLY A 764 37.52 -2.91 -11.59
CA GLY A 764 36.84 -3.88 -10.73
C GLY A 764 35.72 -3.30 -9.87
N LEU A 765 35.40 -2.00 -9.99
CA LEU A 765 34.21 -1.39 -9.42
C LEU A 765 33.15 -1.16 -10.50
N ALA A 766 31.88 -1.18 -10.11
CA ALA A 766 30.80 -0.81 -11.01
C ALA A 766 30.78 0.72 -11.20
N ASP A 767 30.93 1.18 -12.45
CA ASP A 767 30.76 2.59 -12.83
C ASP A 767 29.27 2.94 -12.99
N VAL A 768 28.91 4.21 -12.83
CA VAL A 768 27.52 4.68 -12.92
C VAL A 768 27.24 5.27 -14.30
N ILE A 769 26.24 4.72 -14.99
CA ILE A 769 25.82 5.10 -16.34
C ILE A 769 24.45 5.76 -16.23
N VAL A 770 24.27 6.94 -16.82
CA VAL A 770 23.01 7.68 -16.77
C VAL A 770 22.58 8.21 -18.13
N SER A 771 21.27 8.25 -18.34
CA SER A 771 20.65 8.85 -19.53
C SER A 771 19.37 9.59 -19.16
N PRO A 772 18.99 10.66 -19.87
CA PRO A 772 17.74 11.33 -19.61
C PRO A 772 16.56 10.54 -20.22
N ASP A 773 15.39 10.63 -19.60
CA ASP A 773 14.13 10.13 -20.17
C ASP A 773 13.44 11.21 -21.04
N VAL A 774 12.12 11.16 -21.17
CA VAL A 774 11.31 12.01 -22.06
C VAL A 774 11.61 13.50 -21.86
N GLY A 775 11.83 14.20 -22.98
CA GLY A 775 12.24 15.60 -23.03
C GLY A 775 13.76 15.80 -23.12
N GLY A 776 14.56 14.77 -22.81
CA GLY A 776 16.00 14.74 -23.01
C GLY A 776 16.41 14.15 -24.37
N GLY A 777 17.60 14.52 -24.85
CA GLY A 777 18.20 13.92 -26.05
C GLY A 777 18.75 12.51 -25.79
N PRO A 778 19.23 11.79 -26.82
CA PRO A 778 19.82 10.45 -26.67
C PRO A 778 21.25 10.50 -26.09
N ARG A 779 21.43 11.26 -25.01
CA ARG A 779 22.72 11.50 -24.36
C ARG A 779 22.98 10.42 -23.31
N VAL A 780 24.19 9.89 -23.27
CA VAL A 780 24.66 8.99 -22.23
C VAL A 780 25.86 9.64 -21.55
N ARG A 781 25.88 9.61 -20.22
CA ARG A 781 27.02 10.03 -19.39
C ARG A 781 27.44 8.87 -18.51
N ILE A 782 28.74 8.68 -18.34
CA ILE A 782 29.32 7.60 -17.54
C ILE A 782 30.27 8.22 -16.53
N PHE A 783 30.14 7.84 -15.26
CA PHE A 783 30.94 8.34 -14.14
C PHE A 783 31.67 7.17 -13.48
N SER A 784 32.97 7.34 -13.28
CA SER A 784 33.77 6.38 -12.53
C SER A 784 33.38 6.41 -11.06
N ALA A 785 32.97 5.28 -10.49
CA ALA A 785 32.62 5.21 -9.07
C ALA A 785 33.85 5.42 -8.17
N ALA A 786 35.03 4.96 -8.59
CA ALA A 786 36.29 5.09 -7.86
C ALA A 786 36.77 6.56 -7.75
N THR A 787 36.53 7.37 -8.78
CA THR A 787 37.19 8.69 -8.93
C THR A 787 36.25 9.87 -9.08
N ASP A 788 34.95 9.63 -9.26
CA ASP A 788 33.92 10.64 -9.60
C ASP A 788 34.26 11.43 -10.89
N VAL A 789 35.09 10.85 -11.76
CA VAL A 789 35.46 11.43 -13.05
C VAL A 789 34.53 10.92 -14.15
N THR A 790 34.09 11.81 -15.04
CA THR A 790 33.34 11.41 -16.24
C THR A 790 34.23 10.60 -17.19
N ILE A 791 33.84 9.36 -17.45
CA ILE A 791 34.48 8.45 -18.41
C ILE A 791 34.06 8.81 -19.83
N ALA A 792 32.76 9.05 -20.06
CA ALA A 792 32.21 9.35 -21.38
C ALA A 792 30.98 10.26 -21.30
N ASP A 793 30.77 11.08 -22.33
CA ASP A 793 29.61 11.95 -22.49
C ASP A 793 29.34 12.18 -23.99
N PHE A 794 28.31 11.53 -24.53
CA PHE A 794 28.04 11.50 -25.96
C PHE A 794 26.57 11.25 -26.31
N PHE A 795 26.20 11.48 -27.58
CA PHE A 795 24.89 11.09 -28.11
C PHE A 795 24.97 9.68 -28.71
N ALA A 796 24.26 8.73 -28.11
CA ALA A 796 24.30 7.32 -28.48
C ALA A 796 23.40 6.97 -29.68
N ILE A 797 22.43 7.82 -29.99
CA ILE A 797 21.63 7.72 -31.23
C ILE A 797 21.91 8.94 -32.08
N GLU A 798 22.22 8.70 -33.36
CA GLU A 798 22.54 9.72 -34.36
C GLU A 798 21.29 10.47 -34.86
N ASP A 799 20.53 11.04 -33.94
CA ASP A 799 19.47 12.00 -34.21
C ASP A 799 19.51 13.11 -33.16
N PRO A 800 20.11 14.27 -33.47
CA PRO A 800 20.24 15.37 -32.50
C PRO A 800 18.90 16.04 -32.17
N ASN A 801 17.82 15.76 -32.91
CA ASN A 801 16.47 16.27 -32.66
C ASN A 801 15.60 15.30 -31.87
N PHE A 802 16.03 14.05 -31.70
CA PHE A 802 15.30 13.07 -30.91
C PHE A 802 15.26 13.51 -29.44
N ARG A 803 14.05 13.48 -28.83
CA ARG A 803 13.79 13.92 -27.44
C ARG A 803 13.09 12.85 -26.59
N GLY A 804 13.18 11.60 -27.02
CA GLY A 804 12.56 10.47 -26.32
C GLY A 804 13.40 9.91 -25.17
N GLY A 805 14.61 10.44 -24.95
CA GLY A 805 15.59 9.83 -24.05
C GLY A 805 16.10 8.47 -24.56
N VAL A 806 16.92 7.80 -23.76
CA VAL A 806 17.39 6.43 -24.03
C VAL A 806 17.39 5.59 -22.75
N ARG A 807 17.23 4.27 -22.92
CA ARG A 807 17.37 3.26 -21.87
C ARG A 807 18.71 2.58 -22.06
N ILE A 808 19.37 2.25 -20.95
CA ILE A 808 20.77 1.85 -20.94
C ILE A 808 20.93 0.55 -20.16
N ALA A 809 21.87 -0.28 -20.60
CA ALA A 809 22.31 -1.49 -19.92
C ALA A 809 23.79 -1.73 -20.23
N SER A 810 24.47 -2.46 -19.36
CA SER A 810 25.88 -2.80 -19.49
C SER A 810 26.10 -4.30 -19.31
N GLY A 811 27.22 -4.81 -19.82
CA GLY A 811 27.67 -6.20 -19.70
C GLY A 811 28.63 -6.57 -20.83
N ASP A 812 29.57 -7.47 -20.59
CA ASP A 812 30.58 -7.91 -21.57
C ASP A 812 29.98 -8.77 -22.70
N ILE A 813 29.32 -8.12 -23.67
CA ILE A 813 28.60 -8.77 -24.78
C ILE A 813 29.56 -9.33 -25.84
N ASN A 814 30.82 -8.86 -25.85
CA ASN A 814 31.82 -9.24 -26.85
C ASN A 814 32.89 -10.22 -26.30
N GLY A 815 33.02 -10.35 -24.98
CA GLY A 815 33.91 -11.26 -24.26
C GLY A 815 35.35 -10.76 -24.16
N ASP A 816 35.58 -9.43 -24.08
CA ASP A 816 36.91 -8.83 -23.96
C ASP A 816 37.33 -8.51 -22.52
N GLY A 817 36.47 -8.79 -21.54
CA GLY A 817 36.69 -8.58 -20.12
C GLY A 817 36.38 -7.18 -19.63
N ARG A 818 35.70 -6.35 -20.43
CA ARG A 818 35.10 -5.07 -19.99
C ARG A 818 33.62 -5.05 -20.30
N ASP A 819 32.84 -4.37 -19.46
CA ASP A 819 31.43 -4.21 -19.75
C ASP A 819 31.22 -3.31 -20.98
N ASP A 820 30.46 -3.82 -21.94
CA ASP A 820 29.99 -3.09 -23.11
C ASP A 820 28.70 -2.33 -22.77
N LEU A 821 28.29 -1.37 -23.62
CA LEU A 821 27.09 -0.55 -23.41
C LEU A 821 26.03 -0.83 -24.47
N ALA A 822 24.84 -1.24 -24.03
CA ALA A 822 23.63 -1.30 -24.85
C ALA A 822 22.74 -0.09 -24.62
N VAL A 823 22.29 0.53 -25.72
CA VAL A 823 21.42 1.71 -25.68
C VAL A 823 20.18 1.47 -26.52
N GLY A 824 19.02 1.52 -25.86
CA GLY A 824 17.70 1.42 -26.45
C GLY A 824 17.05 2.80 -26.61
N ALA A 825 16.45 3.06 -27.78
CA ALA A 825 15.73 4.31 -27.97
C ALA A 825 14.51 4.40 -27.04
N GLY A 826 14.26 5.60 -26.54
CA GLY A 826 13.13 5.87 -25.66
C GLY A 826 11.81 6.15 -26.39
N PHE A 827 10.96 6.97 -25.78
CA PHE A 827 9.63 7.27 -26.32
C PHE A 827 9.69 7.90 -27.72
N GLY A 828 8.94 7.35 -28.69
CA GLY A 828 8.95 7.81 -30.08
C GLY A 828 10.16 7.38 -30.93
N GLY A 829 11.11 6.63 -30.36
CA GLY A 829 12.35 6.21 -31.03
C GLY A 829 12.28 4.87 -31.75
N GLY A 830 11.17 4.13 -31.61
CA GLY A 830 11.09 2.74 -32.07
C GLY A 830 11.92 1.78 -31.22
N PRO A 831 11.92 0.46 -31.50
CA PRO A 831 12.70 -0.51 -30.74
C PRO A 831 14.15 -0.56 -31.22
N ARG A 832 14.76 0.61 -31.45
CA ARG A 832 16.13 0.75 -31.94
C ARG A 832 17.12 0.46 -30.83
N VAL A 833 18.11 -0.37 -31.13
CA VAL A 833 19.24 -0.70 -30.24
C VAL A 833 20.55 -0.32 -30.91
N ALA A 834 21.45 0.30 -30.14
CA ALA A 834 22.84 0.52 -30.48
C ALA A 834 23.74 -0.14 -29.42
N LEU A 835 24.80 -0.82 -29.85
CA LEU A 835 25.76 -1.49 -28.97
C LEU A 835 27.14 -0.86 -29.12
N PHE A 836 27.77 -0.51 -28.01
CA PHE A 836 29.07 0.18 -27.96
C PHE A 836 30.11 -0.65 -27.23
N ASP A 837 31.31 -0.64 -27.77
CA ASP A 837 32.50 -1.33 -27.25
C ASP A 837 33.03 -0.58 -26.02
N GLY A 838 32.96 -1.24 -24.86
CA GLY A 838 33.32 -0.70 -23.55
C GLY A 838 34.76 -0.17 -23.49
N THR A 839 35.68 -0.85 -24.18
CA THR A 839 37.11 -0.48 -24.24
C THR A 839 37.34 0.88 -24.91
N THR A 840 36.38 1.36 -25.71
CA THR A 840 36.52 2.57 -26.52
C THR A 840 35.75 3.78 -25.97
N LEU A 841 34.82 3.60 -25.03
CA LEU A 841 33.90 4.65 -24.58
C LEU A 841 34.62 5.93 -24.11
N SER A 842 35.78 5.79 -23.44
CA SER A 842 36.58 6.92 -22.94
C SER A 842 37.44 7.63 -24.01
N SER A 843 37.74 6.97 -25.12
CA SER A 843 38.62 7.48 -26.18
C SER A 843 37.90 7.84 -27.48
N GLY A 844 36.63 7.46 -27.59
CA GLY A 844 35.76 7.69 -28.74
C GLY A 844 34.82 6.49 -28.93
N PRO A 845 33.51 6.62 -28.62
CA PRO A 845 32.57 5.49 -28.66
C PRO A 845 32.53 4.80 -30.02
N ARG A 846 32.92 3.52 -30.06
CA ARG A 846 32.84 2.67 -31.23
C ARG A 846 31.65 1.73 -31.11
N LYS A 847 30.83 1.63 -32.16
CA LYS A 847 29.75 0.66 -32.21
C LYS A 847 30.28 -0.75 -32.51
N LEU A 848 29.81 -1.75 -31.79
CA LEU A 848 30.10 -3.17 -32.03
C LEU A 848 29.41 -3.66 -33.31
N VAL A 849 28.18 -3.18 -33.53
CA VAL A 849 27.35 -3.49 -34.70
C VAL A 849 26.61 -2.24 -35.18
N SER A 850 26.09 -2.25 -36.40
CA SER A 850 25.16 -1.20 -36.84
C SER A 850 23.87 -1.23 -36.04
N ASP A 851 23.26 -0.07 -35.79
CA ASP A 851 21.96 0.03 -35.13
C ASP A 851 20.92 -0.85 -35.84
N PHE A 852 20.09 -1.52 -35.05
CA PHE A 852 19.02 -2.38 -35.57
C PHE A 852 17.76 -2.26 -34.72
N PHE A 853 16.65 -2.79 -35.23
CA PHE A 853 15.40 -2.86 -34.48
C PHE A 853 15.25 -4.26 -33.89
N VAL A 854 15.16 -4.35 -32.56
CA VAL A 854 15.05 -5.65 -31.86
C VAL A 854 13.62 -6.21 -31.88
N PHE A 855 12.64 -5.32 -32.04
CA PHE A 855 11.23 -5.67 -32.30
C PHE A 855 10.74 -5.07 -33.61
N GLU A 856 9.49 -5.33 -33.92
CA GLU A 856 8.77 -4.84 -35.07
C GLU A 856 8.71 -3.29 -35.04
N PRO A 857 8.97 -2.59 -36.16
CA PRO A 857 9.02 -1.12 -36.22
C PRO A 857 7.75 -0.40 -35.74
N SER A 858 6.62 -1.10 -35.66
CA SER A 858 5.36 -0.57 -35.14
C SER A 858 5.37 -0.28 -33.65
N LEU A 859 6.33 -0.83 -32.88
CA LEU A 859 6.51 -0.49 -31.46
C LEU A 859 7.21 0.87 -31.35
N THR A 860 6.47 1.96 -31.21
CA THR A 860 7.03 3.32 -31.31
C THR A 860 7.70 3.83 -30.03
N ASN A 861 7.41 3.23 -28.88
CA ASN A 861 7.71 3.81 -27.56
C ASN A 861 8.97 3.25 -26.89
N GLY A 862 9.82 2.64 -27.70
CA GLY A 862 11.14 2.19 -27.26
C GLY A 862 11.14 0.77 -26.70
N VAL A 863 12.28 0.43 -26.10
CA VAL A 863 12.55 -0.85 -25.45
C VAL A 863 13.27 -0.65 -24.12
N TYR A 864 13.06 -1.57 -23.19
CA TYR A 864 13.93 -1.77 -22.04
C TYR A 864 14.97 -2.83 -22.40
N LEU A 865 16.18 -2.71 -21.87
CA LEU A 865 17.30 -3.59 -22.20
C LEU A 865 17.99 -4.04 -20.91
N THR A 866 18.57 -5.24 -20.95
CA THR A 866 19.61 -5.69 -20.02
C THR A 866 20.59 -6.58 -20.80
N LEU A 867 21.79 -6.77 -20.26
CA LEU A 867 22.78 -7.71 -20.79
C LEU A 867 23.11 -8.74 -19.70
N GLY A 868 23.13 -10.02 -20.06
CA GLY A 868 23.48 -11.13 -19.15
C GLY A 868 23.62 -12.43 -19.92
N ASP A 869 24.45 -13.36 -19.46
CA ASP A 869 24.75 -14.62 -20.13
C ASP A 869 23.61 -15.63 -19.93
N LEU A 870 22.78 -15.87 -20.94
CA LEU A 870 21.65 -16.81 -20.87
C LEU A 870 21.98 -18.19 -21.43
N ASP A 871 23.06 -18.34 -22.20
CA ASP A 871 23.41 -19.59 -22.87
C ASP A 871 24.72 -20.25 -22.39
N GLY A 872 25.39 -19.62 -21.43
CA GLY A 872 26.55 -20.12 -20.70
C GLY A 872 27.84 -20.05 -21.51
N ASP A 873 27.91 -19.17 -22.52
CA ASP A 873 29.09 -19.01 -23.37
C ASP A 873 30.12 -17.99 -22.84
N SER A 874 29.86 -17.47 -21.62
CA SER A 874 30.66 -16.45 -20.92
C SER A 874 30.69 -15.10 -21.60
N LYS A 875 29.75 -14.83 -22.52
CA LYS A 875 29.49 -13.51 -23.06
C LYS A 875 28.07 -13.11 -22.68
N ALA A 876 27.87 -11.84 -22.37
CA ALA A 876 26.53 -11.35 -22.11
C ALA A 876 25.67 -11.44 -23.38
N ASP A 877 24.37 -11.67 -23.22
CA ASP A 877 23.37 -11.68 -24.29
C ASP A 877 22.49 -10.43 -24.24
N LEU A 878 21.99 -10.01 -25.40
CA LEU A 878 21.07 -8.88 -25.46
C LEU A 878 19.64 -9.31 -25.16
N ILE A 879 19.08 -8.85 -24.04
CA ILE A 879 17.73 -9.17 -23.62
C ILE A 879 16.88 -7.90 -23.66
N ALA A 880 15.80 -7.93 -24.45
CA ALA A 880 14.94 -6.78 -24.69
C ALA A 880 13.52 -6.99 -24.16
N GLY A 881 12.99 -5.97 -23.50
CA GLY A 881 11.61 -5.87 -23.04
C GLY A 881 10.84 -4.83 -23.86
N GLY A 882 9.60 -5.14 -24.22
CA GLY A 882 8.72 -4.17 -24.88
C GLY A 882 8.55 -2.89 -24.05
N GLY A 883 8.73 -1.71 -24.66
CA GLY A 883 8.44 -0.43 -24.00
C GLY A 883 6.94 -0.16 -23.81
N PRO A 884 6.56 0.99 -23.21
CA PRO A 884 5.15 1.35 -22.96
C PRO A 884 4.29 1.26 -24.22
N ASN A 885 3.03 0.83 -24.13
CA ASN A 885 2.13 0.48 -25.24
C ASN A 885 2.53 -0.78 -26.05
N GLY A 886 3.66 -1.40 -25.74
CA GLY A 886 4.04 -2.74 -26.22
C GLY A 886 3.49 -3.85 -25.33
N GLY A 887 3.41 -5.07 -25.85
CA GLY A 887 3.15 -6.25 -25.02
C GLY A 887 4.31 -6.51 -24.05
N PRO A 888 4.10 -7.27 -22.96
CA PRO A 888 5.14 -7.64 -21.99
C PRO A 888 6.05 -8.74 -22.58
N ARG A 889 6.57 -8.51 -23.78
CA ARG A 889 7.37 -9.48 -24.53
C ARG A 889 8.84 -9.33 -24.15
N VAL A 890 9.44 -10.45 -23.79
CA VAL A 890 10.87 -10.63 -23.60
C VAL A 890 11.44 -11.27 -24.86
N TYR A 891 12.52 -10.72 -25.39
CA TYR A 891 13.22 -11.22 -26.56
C TYR A 891 14.73 -11.15 -26.36
N ALA A 892 15.39 -12.31 -26.37
CA ALA A 892 16.82 -12.42 -26.12
C ALA A 892 17.57 -12.89 -27.37
N LEU A 893 18.72 -12.27 -27.62
CA LEU A 893 19.62 -12.54 -28.75
C LEU A 893 21.03 -12.84 -28.24
N SER A 894 21.65 -13.90 -28.78
CA SER A 894 23.00 -14.31 -28.41
C SER A 894 24.01 -13.20 -28.70
N GLY A 895 24.73 -12.74 -27.68
CA GLY A 895 25.75 -11.71 -27.76
C GLY A 895 26.91 -12.12 -28.64
N ALA A 896 27.39 -13.36 -28.49
CA ALA A 896 28.44 -13.93 -29.34
C ALA A 896 28.07 -13.93 -30.82
N SER A 897 26.80 -14.19 -31.14
CA SER A 897 26.30 -14.20 -32.50
C SER A 897 26.17 -12.78 -33.08
N LEU A 898 25.79 -11.81 -32.24
CA LEU A 898 25.71 -10.39 -32.59
C LEU A 898 27.11 -9.79 -32.82
N THR A 899 28.11 -10.15 -32.02
CA THR A 899 29.46 -9.56 -32.08
C THR A 899 30.46 -10.38 -32.88
N ALA A 900 30.03 -11.44 -33.55
CA ALA A 900 30.89 -12.34 -34.30
C ALA A 900 31.77 -11.61 -35.33
N ALA A 901 33.08 -11.92 -35.35
CA ALA A 901 34.05 -11.33 -36.28
C ALA A 901 33.73 -11.60 -37.77
N THR A 902 32.93 -12.63 -38.06
CA THR A 902 32.43 -12.95 -39.40
C THR A 902 31.24 -12.07 -39.84
N GLY A 903 30.77 -11.19 -38.96
CA GLY A 903 29.60 -10.32 -39.12
C GLY A 903 28.43 -10.75 -38.22
N PRO A 904 27.57 -9.79 -37.82
CA PRO A 904 26.46 -10.03 -36.89
C PRO A 904 25.43 -11.01 -37.47
N THR A 905 24.98 -11.97 -36.66
CA THR A 905 23.87 -12.87 -36.96
C THR A 905 22.84 -12.85 -35.84
N LEU A 906 21.55 -12.96 -36.17
CA LEU A 906 20.47 -13.01 -35.20
C LEU A 906 20.22 -14.46 -34.78
N ASN A 907 20.77 -14.85 -33.62
CA ASN A 907 20.46 -16.11 -32.95
C ASN A 907 19.56 -15.82 -31.75
N VAL A 908 18.32 -16.31 -31.80
CA VAL A 908 17.30 -16.06 -30.77
C VAL A 908 17.44 -17.08 -29.65
N LEU A 909 17.65 -16.59 -28.43
CA LEU A 909 17.77 -17.42 -27.23
C LEU A 909 16.43 -17.57 -26.51
N ALA A 910 15.62 -16.51 -26.44
CA ALA A 910 14.31 -16.54 -25.80
C ALA A 910 13.33 -15.60 -26.50
N ASN A 911 12.05 -15.96 -26.50
CA ASN A 911 10.98 -15.15 -27.06
C ASN A 911 9.63 -15.54 -26.44
N PHE A 912 9.21 -14.85 -25.39
CA PHE A 912 8.00 -15.17 -24.62
C PHE A 912 7.33 -13.91 -24.06
N PHE A 913 6.13 -14.07 -23.50
CA PHE A 913 5.44 -13.00 -22.77
C PHE A 913 5.57 -13.23 -21.26
N ALA A 914 6.10 -12.24 -20.57
CA ALA A 914 6.22 -12.18 -19.13
C ALA A 914 4.91 -11.66 -18.52
N GLY A 915 3.88 -12.50 -18.50
CA GLY A 915 2.52 -12.16 -18.06
C GLY A 915 1.49 -12.26 -19.18
N ASP A 916 0.36 -11.57 -19.03
CA ASP A 916 -0.75 -11.61 -20.00
C ASP A 916 -0.34 -10.94 -21.34
N PRO A 917 -0.30 -11.71 -22.46
CA PRO A 917 0.05 -11.20 -23.78
C PRO A 917 -0.86 -10.10 -24.31
N GLU A 918 -2.06 -9.91 -23.75
CA GLU A 918 -3.00 -8.86 -24.16
C GLU A 918 -2.71 -7.50 -23.50
N THR A 919 -1.92 -7.48 -22.43
CA THR A 919 -1.53 -6.22 -21.79
C THR A 919 -0.63 -5.39 -22.70
N ARG A 920 -0.68 -4.06 -22.56
CA ARG A 920 0.10 -3.12 -23.37
C ARG A 920 0.96 -2.19 -22.51
N SER A 921 1.38 -2.69 -21.36
CA SER A 921 2.14 -1.92 -20.38
C SER A 921 3.66 -2.00 -20.58
N GLY A 922 4.10 -2.82 -21.52
CA GLY A 922 5.51 -3.21 -21.66
C GLY A 922 5.97 -4.12 -20.52
N VAL A 923 7.28 -4.39 -20.48
CA VAL A 923 7.93 -5.13 -19.40
C VAL A 923 9.31 -4.52 -19.14
N ARG A 924 9.60 -4.24 -17.87
CA ARG A 924 10.91 -3.75 -17.40
C ARG A 924 11.68 -4.95 -16.87
N LEU A 925 12.98 -5.01 -17.11
CA LEU A 925 13.74 -6.22 -16.81
C LEU A 925 15.20 -5.94 -16.51
N VAL A 926 15.80 -6.82 -15.73
CA VAL A 926 17.23 -6.86 -15.41
C VAL A 926 17.69 -8.32 -15.35
N ALA A 927 18.91 -8.57 -15.80
CA ALA A 927 19.56 -9.86 -15.71
C ALA A 927 20.58 -9.83 -14.56
N LYS A 928 20.46 -10.77 -13.61
CA LYS A 928 21.35 -10.94 -12.47
C LYS A 928 21.50 -12.44 -12.16
N ASP A 929 22.69 -12.88 -11.80
CA ASP A 929 22.90 -14.24 -11.26
C ASP A 929 22.45 -14.25 -9.78
N LEU A 930 21.36 -14.97 -9.49
CA LEU A 930 20.77 -15.07 -8.15
C LEU A 930 21.13 -16.39 -7.45
N ASP A 931 21.37 -17.46 -8.21
CA ASP A 931 21.61 -18.80 -7.66
C ASP A 931 23.10 -19.23 -7.64
N GLY A 932 23.99 -18.40 -8.20
CA GLY A 932 25.43 -18.60 -8.24
C GLY A 932 25.90 -19.57 -9.32
N ASP A 933 25.05 -19.86 -10.32
CA ASP A 933 25.40 -20.65 -11.49
C ASP A 933 26.02 -19.77 -12.60
N PRO A 934 26.56 -20.34 -13.70
CA PRO A 934 27.20 -19.54 -14.75
C PRO A 934 26.19 -18.83 -15.67
N LEU A 935 24.90 -19.03 -15.49
CA LEU A 935 23.82 -18.42 -16.25
C LEU A 935 23.23 -17.26 -15.45
N THR A 936 22.72 -16.27 -16.17
CA THR A 936 22.07 -15.12 -15.56
C THR A 936 20.57 -15.38 -15.45
N ASP A 937 19.97 -15.07 -14.30
CA ASP A 937 18.53 -15.12 -14.10
C ASP A 937 17.87 -13.84 -14.61
N LEU A 938 16.60 -13.96 -15.00
CA LEU A 938 15.83 -12.82 -15.50
C LEU A 938 14.78 -12.38 -14.50
N ILE A 939 14.93 -11.15 -14.01
CA ILE A 939 13.97 -10.48 -13.14
C ILE A 939 13.16 -9.52 -13.99
N VAL A 940 11.83 -9.63 -13.92
CA VAL A 940 10.91 -8.76 -14.66
C VAL A 940 9.94 -8.03 -13.74
N GLY A 941 9.71 -6.75 -14.03
CA GLY A 941 8.74 -5.90 -13.37
C GLY A 941 7.60 -5.54 -14.33
N ASN A 942 6.37 -5.62 -13.81
CA ASN A 942 5.19 -5.18 -14.54
C ASN A 942 5.25 -3.68 -14.89
N GLY A 943 4.77 -3.34 -16.09
CA GLY A 943 4.56 -1.96 -16.50
C GLY A 943 3.35 -1.29 -15.81
N GLU A 944 3.07 -0.05 -16.21
CA GLU A 944 1.97 0.77 -15.66
C GLU A 944 0.58 0.12 -15.84
N ASN A 945 -0.36 0.50 -14.98
CA ASN A 945 -1.75 0.00 -14.91
C ASN A 945 -1.90 -1.47 -14.51
N LEU A 946 -0.82 -2.10 -14.05
CA LEU A 946 -0.82 -3.45 -13.52
C LEU A 946 -0.35 -3.45 -12.08
N LEU A 947 -0.64 -4.54 -11.36
CA LEU A 947 -0.11 -4.76 -10.01
C LEU A 947 1.41 -4.64 -10.03
N PRO A 948 2.03 -4.16 -8.94
CA PRO A 948 3.46 -3.95 -8.85
C PRO A 948 4.19 -5.28 -8.60
N LEU A 949 4.05 -6.18 -9.56
CA LEU A 949 4.50 -7.56 -9.52
C LEU A 949 5.92 -7.65 -10.05
N VAL A 950 6.77 -8.36 -9.31
CA VAL A 950 8.08 -8.85 -9.76
C VAL A 950 7.97 -10.34 -10.01
N THR A 951 8.54 -10.81 -11.11
CA THR A 951 8.62 -12.24 -11.46
C THR A 951 10.07 -12.59 -11.77
N ILE A 952 10.55 -13.71 -11.23
CA ILE A 952 11.90 -14.22 -11.42
C ILE A 952 11.82 -15.49 -12.28
N TYR A 953 12.70 -15.57 -13.28
CA TYR A 953 12.91 -16.75 -14.12
C TYR A 953 14.36 -17.19 -14.00
N SER A 954 14.59 -18.40 -13.50
CA SER A 954 15.92 -19.00 -13.49
C SER A 954 16.48 -19.11 -14.91
N GLY A 955 17.72 -18.68 -15.12
CA GLY A 955 18.42 -18.75 -16.41
C GLY A 955 18.49 -20.18 -16.96
N ALA A 956 18.69 -21.16 -16.08
CA ALA A 956 18.73 -22.58 -16.42
C ALA A 956 17.40 -23.12 -16.99
N ASP A 957 16.28 -22.48 -16.64
CA ASP A 957 14.92 -22.89 -17.01
C ASP A 957 14.33 -22.08 -18.17
N ILE A 958 15.04 -21.09 -18.72
CA ILE A 958 14.57 -20.31 -19.87
C ILE A 958 14.65 -21.15 -21.15
N PRO A 959 13.50 -21.57 -21.73
CA PRO A 959 13.52 -22.44 -22.88
C PRO A 959 13.79 -21.64 -24.16
N ARG A 960 14.49 -22.26 -25.12
CA ARG A 960 14.67 -21.71 -26.48
C ARG A 960 13.34 -21.44 -27.21
N SER A 961 12.25 -22.06 -26.78
CA SER A 961 10.90 -21.83 -27.30
C SER A 961 9.84 -22.15 -26.25
N GLY A 962 8.82 -21.29 -26.13
CA GLY A 962 7.74 -21.43 -25.15
C GLY A 962 7.89 -20.47 -23.97
N THR A 963 6.93 -20.51 -23.04
CA THR A 963 6.96 -19.68 -21.83
C THR A 963 7.75 -20.41 -20.74
N PRO A 964 8.78 -19.78 -20.12
CA PRO A 964 9.50 -20.36 -18.99
C PRO A 964 8.60 -20.57 -17.77
N ASN A 965 9.00 -21.50 -16.90
CA ASN A 965 8.38 -21.63 -15.59
C ASN A 965 8.77 -20.43 -14.73
N VAL A 966 7.82 -19.94 -13.94
CA VAL A 966 8.09 -18.92 -12.94
C VAL A 966 8.77 -19.58 -11.75
N GLU A 967 9.94 -19.08 -11.38
CA GLU A 967 10.65 -19.51 -10.17
C GLU A 967 10.02 -18.83 -8.94
N GLU A 968 9.92 -17.51 -8.99
CA GLU A 968 9.31 -16.73 -7.92
C GLU A 968 8.46 -15.58 -8.47
N GLN A 969 7.41 -15.21 -7.73
CA GLN A 969 6.57 -14.08 -8.06
C GLN A 969 5.95 -13.47 -6.79
N PHE A 970 6.10 -12.16 -6.64
CA PHE A 970 5.64 -11.43 -5.47
C PHE A 970 5.34 -9.96 -5.79
N LEU A 971 4.56 -9.31 -4.92
CA LEU A 971 4.28 -7.87 -5.03
C LEU A 971 5.43 -7.10 -4.40
N ALA A 972 6.12 -6.28 -5.20
CA ALA A 972 7.19 -5.43 -4.70
C ALA A 972 6.67 -4.23 -3.91
N PHE A 973 5.43 -3.78 -4.15
CA PHE A 973 4.80 -2.64 -3.47
C PHE A 973 3.32 -2.89 -3.15
N ASP A 974 2.66 -1.90 -2.55
CA ASP A 974 1.22 -1.95 -2.19
C ASP A 974 0.35 -2.34 -3.41
N PRO A 975 -0.56 -3.32 -3.28
CA PRO A 975 -1.41 -3.77 -4.38
C PRO A 975 -2.36 -2.70 -4.93
N ASN A 976 -2.61 -1.61 -4.19
CA ASN A 976 -3.42 -0.48 -4.66
C ASN A 976 -2.63 0.49 -5.55
N PHE A 977 -1.30 0.36 -5.59
CA PHE A 977 -0.44 1.14 -6.47
C PHE A 977 -0.32 0.45 -7.84
N LEU A 978 -0.74 1.13 -8.91
CA LEU A 978 -0.75 0.58 -10.27
C LEU A 978 0.23 1.30 -11.22
N GLY A 979 1.30 1.93 -10.72
CA GLY A 979 2.32 2.59 -11.55
C GLY A 979 3.39 1.66 -12.12
N GLY A 980 3.30 0.35 -11.84
CA GLY A 980 4.28 -0.65 -12.23
C GLY A 980 5.57 -0.58 -11.41
N VAL A 981 6.54 -1.44 -11.74
CA VAL A 981 7.81 -1.63 -11.01
C VAL A 981 9.00 -1.47 -11.94
N PHE A 982 10.00 -0.69 -11.56
CA PHE A 982 11.33 -0.75 -12.18
C PHE A 982 12.21 -1.70 -11.38
N VAL A 983 12.94 -2.58 -12.06
CA VAL A 983 13.87 -3.55 -11.45
C VAL A 983 15.28 -3.23 -11.94
N GLY A 984 16.29 -3.44 -11.09
CA GLY A 984 17.69 -3.14 -11.42
C GLY A 984 18.70 -3.76 -10.47
#